data_AF-A0AAD8ZWK9-F1
#
_entry.id   AF-A0AAD8ZWK9-F1
#
_cell.length_a   1.000
_cell.length_b   1.000
_cell.length_c   1.000
_cell.angle_alpha   90.00
_cell.angle_beta   90.00
_cell.angle_gamma   90.00
#
_symmetry.space_group_name_H-M   'P 1'
#
loop_
_entity.id
_entity.type
_entity.pdbx_description
1 polymer ?
#
loop_
_entity_poly.entity_id
_entity_poly.type
_entity_poly.pdbx_seq_one_letter_code
_entity_poly.pdbx_strand_id
1 'polypeptide(L)'
;IGIRQTVKAHLLASQKLLVPSLYNLAPLLDSALAVGILSQDNYQEIKAEKTPQNSARKLLEIVHGQMDESEATRFLQCLKECKQHYPRLRPWLSAHSDIPRGPTERQLQADFSALCSRLGSSVLPVSLALFSSSTLTQFDLERIQASPTPTQQAQILLATCLTKGETACRNFYTALYSEDQQLAEDMNVSNLVKDLSLSNDYEVSNIAMGVEETRDQEGGLLPQSSVLQQVSTRLGVSVDTNARLNVCELGVALGLPRRDVRECLLEGVSIEDMPQLEALVSLFMEKTEDVERLLSRVAELDIKRVQLSERGCLSLKLLQEAEALLRRGSHSHLHSWDPLHDQDHLHGPERLHVGDCRDQCTVWAVFSFLLGDCLAEALEEPELKPSDSLAGMLRQLRGCEWIEAALLQEAEQCWTEGGQENLLQSVRVLAQILRDLHPLQHDLRLSAPAEGVYSCRPSRLHRVTSFQGLSARIIRKALSSMVPASSRQDETPYAPQYRDVCICVAQLLDKVESEVGTGELTNAPVAQVTKCIRLLLSRPAFNSQAFDAGVRYRLLSLAEFSSAQLGLGPLAQLHQETLFSLQYHLQPGEHHSFHLYPESVRMLGPSQPRLLSVLSTRGPVAIDNGVEEDFSFKTSEATSFLVQLRCLRYEAGKGRLEVREPCCVLACHLREEGSRAVRWLAVDILGEEDDKMWVREGGGSRWREELADVVQRHSAKLQEEGCCFRVTSSEPLCKKDENDLHVPAQNEEATGVQTRCTGNGWQGLPSFGIAVRNTQTQQPVVGLVECGGTGETEGEALT
;
A
#
# COMPACT_ATOMS: atom_id res chain seq x y z
N ILE A 1 -69.29 6.72 -9.00
CA ILE A 1 -68.79 5.60 -9.86
C ILE A 1 -67.31 5.49 -9.57
N GLY A 2 -66.87 4.43 -8.89
CA GLY A 2 -65.44 4.25 -8.57
C GLY A 2 -64.67 3.88 -9.84
N ILE A 3 -63.62 4.63 -10.17
CA ILE A 3 -62.76 4.33 -11.31
C ILE A 3 -61.99 3.06 -10.97
N ARG A 4 -62.25 1.97 -11.70
CA ARG A 4 -61.41 0.76 -11.60
C ARG A 4 -60.00 1.13 -12.05
N GLN A 5 -59.05 1.10 -11.13
CA GLN A 5 -57.64 1.30 -11.43
C GLN A 5 -57.17 0.14 -12.33
N THR A 6 -56.51 0.46 -13.45
CA THR A 6 -56.07 -0.55 -14.42
C THR A 6 -54.83 -1.30 -13.91
N VAL A 7 -54.54 -2.47 -14.46
CA VAL A 7 -53.43 -3.31 -13.96
C VAL A 7 -52.09 -2.61 -14.24
N LYS A 8 -51.94 -1.98 -15.41
CA LYS A 8 -50.74 -1.20 -15.73
C LYS A 8 -50.56 0.00 -14.80
N ALA A 9 -51.65 0.68 -14.42
CA ALA A 9 -51.59 1.78 -13.45
C ALA A 9 -51.21 1.31 -12.04
N HIS A 10 -51.68 0.13 -11.61
CA HIS A 10 -51.33 -0.46 -10.31
C HIS A 10 -49.86 -0.94 -10.25
N LEU A 11 -49.36 -1.56 -11.33
CA LEU A 11 -47.95 -1.95 -11.47
C LEU A 11 -47.02 -0.74 -11.48
N LEU A 12 -47.38 0.33 -12.21
CA LEU A 12 -46.63 1.59 -12.23
C LEU A 12 -46.58 2.24 -10.83
N ALA A 13 -47.72 2.35 -10.15
CA ALA A 13 -47.78 2.88 -8.78
C ALA A 13 -46.91 2.07 -7.79
N SER A 14 -46.79 0.75 -8.04
CA SER A 14 -46.01 -0.18 -7.22
C SER A 14 -44.55 -0.35 -7.68
N GLN A 15 -44.07 0.41 -8.67
CA GLN A 15 -42.72 0.26 -9.24
C GLN A 15 -41.61 0.39 -8.18
N LYS A 16 -41.75 1.33 -7.23
CA LYS A 16 -40.80 1.53 -6.11
C LYS A 16 -40.67 0.30 -5.19
N LEU A 17 -41.69 -0.57 -5.16
CA LEU A 17 -41.69 -1.82 -4.40
C LEU A 17 -41.22 -2.99 -5.27
N LEU A 18 -41.68 -3.07 -6.52
CA LEU A 18 -41.40 -4.18 -7.41
C LEU A 18 -39.92 -4.24 -7.84
N VAL A 19 -39.32 -3.10 -8.21
CA VAL A 19 -37.92 -3.04 -8.65
C VAL A 19 -36.92 -3.64 -7.65
N PRO A 20 -36.93 -3.30 -6.35
CA PRO A 20 -36.04 -3.93 -5.38
C PRO A 20 -36.46 -5.36 -5.00
N SER A 21 -37.75 -5.72 -5.13
CA SER A 21 -38.23 -7.05 -4.71
C SER A 21 -38.09 -8.15 -5.78
N LEU A 22 -37.84 -7.78 -7.04
CA LEU A 22 -37.61 -8.69 -8.16
C LEU A 22 -36.12 -9.02 -8.34
N TYR A 23 -35.46 -9.46 -7.25
CA TYR A 23 -34.01 -9.71 -7.22
C TYR A 23 -33.57 -10.95 -8.02
N ASN A 24 -34.46 -11.90 -8.27
CA ASN A 24 -34.24 -13.04 -9.17
C ASN A 24 -35.32 -13.05 -10.26
N LEU A 25 -35.00 -12.57 -11.45
CA LEU A 25 -35.94 -12.42 -12.56
C LEU A 25 -36.12 -13.69 -13.41
N ALA A 26 -35.19 -14.65 -13.37
CA ALA A 26 -35.20 -15.79 -14.29
C ALA A 26 -36.53 -16.59 -14.27
N PRO A 27 -37.08 -17.00 -13.10
CA PRO A 27 -38.35 -17.73 -13.07
C PRO A 27 -39.53 -16.95 -13.65
N LEU A 28 -39.54 -15.63 -13.47
CA LEU A 28 -40.60 -14.76 -13.98
C LEU A 28 -40.46 -14.52 -15.48
N LEU A 29 -39.25 -14.33 -15.99
CA LEU A 29 -38.97 -14.17 -17.42
C LEU A 29 -39.27 -15.45 -18.19
N ASP A 30 -38.88 -16.61 -17.66
CA ASP A 30 -39.13 -17.90 -18.29
C ASP A 30 -40.64 -18.22 -18.30
N SER A 31 -41.38 -17.90 -17.23
CA SER A 31 -42.85 -17.98 -17.18
C SER A 31 -43.52 -17.03 -18.17
N ALA A 32 -43.11 -15.76 -18.21
CA ALA A 32 -43.65 -14.76 -19.12
C ALA A 32 -43.36 -15.08 -20.61
N LEU A 33 -42.21 -15.69 -20.91
CA LEU A 33 -41.89 -16.18 -22.25
C LEU A 33 -42.74 -17.41 -22.62
N ALA A 34 -42.92 -18.37 -21.71
CA ALA A 34 -43.76 -19.55 -21.92
C ALA A 34 -45.25 -19.22 -22.11
N VAL A 35 -45.75 -18.17 -21.44
CA VAL A 35 -47.13 -17.65 -21.62
C VAL A 35 -47.26 -16.78 -22.88
N GLY A 36 -46.14 -16.43 -23.54
CA GLY A 36 -46.11 -15.68 -24.79
C GLY A 36 -46.34 -14.17 -24.65
N ILE A 37 -46.15 -13.61 -23.45
CA ILE A 37 -46.27 -12.16 -23.20
C ILE A 37 -44.93 -11.41 -23.34
N LEU A 38 -43.81 -12.11 -23.36
CA LEU A 38 -42.50 -11.55 -23.75
C LEU A 38 -42.02 -12.19 -25.05
N SER A 39 -41.52 -11.36 -25.97
CA SER A 39 -40.76 -11.82 -27.14
C SER A 39 -39.37 -12.29 -26.73
N GLN A 40 -38.73 -13.08 -27.62
CA GLN A 40 -37.34 -13.50 -27.43
C GLN A 40 -36.39 -12.30 -27.37
N ASP A 41 -36.67 -11.24 -28.14
CA ASP A 41 -35.88 -10.02 -28.17
C ASP A 41 -35.99 -9.26 -26.84
N ASN A 42 -37.21 -9.09 -26.30
CA ASN A 42 -37.43 -8.49 -24.98
C ASN A 42 -36.73 -9.29 -23.87
N TYR A 43 -36.72 -10.62 -23.95
CA TYR A 43 -36.02 -11.49 -23.00
C TYR A 43 -34.49 -11.27 -23.06
N GLN A 44 -33.92 -11.08 -24.25
CA GLN A 44 -32.50 -10.77 -24.42
C GLN A 44 -32.16 -9.35 -23.93
N GLU A 45 -33.00 -8.34 -24.25
CA GLU A 45 -32.82 -6.97 -23.75
C GLU A 45 -32.78 -6.91 -22.21
N ILE A 46 -33.71 -7.62 -21.53
CA ILE A 46 -33.75 -7.64 -20.06
C ILE A 46 -32.53 -8.37 -19.47
N LYS A 47 -32.01 -9.40 -20.13
CA LYS A 47 -30.79 -10.13 -19.72
C LYS A 47 -29.49 -9.36 -20.01
N ALA A 48 -29.50 -8.38 -20.91
CA ALA A 48 -28.33 -7.55 -21.20
C ALA A 48 -28.05 -6.48 -20.11
N GLU A 49 -29.03 -6.21 -19.23
CA GLU A 49 -28.90 -5.25 -18.14
C GLU A 49 -27.94 -5.72 -17.04
N LYS A 50 -27.02 -4.84 -16.62
CA LYS A 50 -25.89 -5.17 -15.73
C LYS A 50 -26.28 -5.47 -14.28
N THR A 51 -27.49 -5.10 -13.84
CA THR A 51 -27.94 -5.30 -12.45
C THR A 51 -29.37 -5.83 -12.39
N PRO A 52 -29.74 -6.66 -11.39
CA PRO A 52 -31.11 -7.15 -11.25
C PRO A 52 -32.15 -6.04 -11.15
N GLN A 53 -31.79 -4.90 -10.54
CA GLN A 53 -32.67 -3.74 -10.43
C GLN A 53 -32.88 -3.04 -11.78
N ASN A 54 -31.84 -2.92 -12.62
CA ASN A 54 -31.98 -2.40 -13.98
C ASN A 54 -32.82 -3.35 -14.83
N SER A 55 -32.56 -4.66 -14.77
CA SER A 55 -33.37 -5.69 -15.43
C SER A 55 -34.84 -5.62 -15.00
N ALA A 56 -35.12 -5.39 -13.71
CA ALA A 56 -36.48 -5.24 -13.19
C ALA A 56 -37.15 -3.93 -13.66
N ARG A 57 -36.41 -2.81 -13.75
CA ARG A 57 -36.92 -1.56 -14.35
C ARG A 57 -37.24 -1.77 -15.82
N LYS A 58 -36.32 -2.34 -16.61
CA LYS A 58 -36.47 -2.64 -18.03
C LYS A 58 -37.66 -3.56 -18.31
N LEU A 59 -37.86 -4.60 -17.49
CA LEU A 59 -39.06 -5.45 -17.55
C LEU A 59 -40.34 -4.64 -17.31
N LEU A 60 -40.39 -3.79 -16.28
CA LEU A 60 -41.56 -2.97 -15.99
C LEU A 60 -41.79 -1.86 -17.03
N GLU A 61 -40.74 -1.35 -17.67
CA GLU A 61 -40.82 -0.45 -18.82
C GLU A 61 -41.44 -1.14 -20.04
N ILE A 62 -41.06 -2.39 -20.33
CA ILE A 62 -41.66 -3.20 -21.40
C ILE A 62 -43.14 -3.49 -21.08
N VAL A 63 -43.46 -3.88 -19.84
CA VAL A 63 -44.84 -4.08 -19.37
C VAL A 63 -45.67 -2.80 -19.48
N HIS A 64 -45.08 -1.61 -19.29
CA HIS A 64 -45.82 -0.36 -19.39
C HIS A 64 -45.90 0.19 -20.83
N GLY A 65 -44.82 0.07 -21.61
CA GLY A 65 -44.70 0.67 -22.94
C GLY A 65 -45.16 -0.22 -24.10
N GLN A 66 -45.09 -1.55 -23.97
CA GLN A 66 -45.37 -2.48 -25.07
C GLN A 66 -46.62 -3.35 -24.86
N MET A 67 -46.89 -3.81 -23.63
CA MET A 67 -48.03 -4.71 -23.35
C MET A 67 -49.38 -3.97 -23.31
N ASP A 68 -50.47 -4.63 -23.67
CA ASP A 68 -51.84 -4.16 -23.41
C ASP A 68 -52.33 -4.49 -21.98
N GLU A 69 -53.55 -4.09 -21.60
CA GLU A 69 -54.10 -4.38 -20.25
C GLU A 69 -54.43 -5.86 -20.03
N SER A 70 -54.71 -6.63 -21.09
CA SER A 70 -54.93 -8.08 -21.00
C SER A 70 -53.61 -8.82 -20.79
N GLU A 71 -52.55 -8.40 -21.48
CA GLU A 71 -51.19 -8.90 -21.33
C GLU A 71 -50.61 -8.51 -19.96
N ALA A 72 -50.82 -7.28 -19.50
CA ALA A 72 -50.44 -6.85 -18.14
C ALA A 72 -51.18 -7.64 -17.04
N THR A 73 -52.44 -8.02 -17.28
CA THR A 73 -53.19 -8.92 -16.37
C THR A 73 -52.55 -10.32 -16.35
N ARG A 74 -52.13 -10.85 -17.51
CA ARG A 74 -51.41 -12.15 -17.60
C ARG A 74 -50.01 -12.07 -16.97
N PHE A 75 -49.30 -10.95 -17.10
CA PHE A 75 -48.04 -10.69 -16.41
C PHE A 75 -48.21 -10.70 -14.88
N LEU A 76 -49.24 -10.02 -14.35
CA LEU A 76 -49.55 -10.06 -12.92
C LEU A 76 -49.90 -11.48 -12.43
N GLN A 77 -50.52 -12.30 -13.29
CA GLN A 77 -50.79 -13.71 -12.99
C GLN A 77 -49.49 -14.54 -12.95
N CYS A 78 -48.57 -14.35 -13.90
CA CYS A 78 -47.23 -14.98 -13.86
C CYS A 78 -46.48 -14.60 -12.58
N LEU A 79 -46.55 -13.33 -12.16
CA LEU A 79 -45.94 -12.85 -10.92
C LEU A 79 -46.58 -13.48 -9.66
N LYS A 80 -47.88 -13.76 -9.67
CA LYS A 80 -48.59 -14.49 -8.61
C LYS A 80 -48.21 -15.97 -8.55
N GLU A 81 -47.90 -16.59 -9.68
CA GLU A 81 -47.41 -17.97 -9.75
C GLU A 81 -45.97 -18.06 -9.23
N CYS A 82 -45.11 -17.09 -9.59
CA CYS A 82 -43.75 -16.96 -9.07
C CYS A 82 -43.65 -16.47 -7.61
N LYS A 83 -44.76 -16.29 -6.88
CA LYS A 83 -44.80 -15.75 -5.48
C LYS A 83 -43.92 -16.50 -4.47
N GLN A 84 -43.50 -17.72 -4.77
CA GLN A 84 -42.59 -18.48 -3.92
C GLN A 84 -41.18 -17.84 -3.91
N HIS A 85 -40.70 -17.37 -5.07
CA HIS A 85 -39.40 -16.71 -5.25
C HIS A 85 -39.35 -15.28 -4.68
N TYR A 86 -40.50 -14.64 -4.45
CA TYR A 86 -40.59 -13.28 -3.93
C TYR A 86 -41.34 -13.23 -2.57
N PRO A 87 -40.77 -13.76 -1.47
CA PRO A 87 -41.42 -13.76 -0.16
C PRO A 87 -41.95 -12.39 0.27
N ARG A 88 -41.13 -11.35 0.06
CA ARG A 88 -41.44 -9.94 0.31
C ARG A 88 -42.72 -9.47 -0.40
N LEU A 89 -42.99 -9.94 -1.63
CA LEU A 89 -44.17 -9.54 -2.40
C LEU A 89 -45.45 -10.31 -2.03
N ARG A 90 -45.38 -11.39 -1.23
CA ARG A 90 -46.57 -12.21 -0.92
C ARG A 90 -47.73 -11.42 -0.30
N PRO A 91 -47.54 -10.49 0.66
CA PRO A 91 -48.64 -9.68 1.21
C PRO A 91 -49.28 -8.78 0.13
N TRP A 92 -48.46 -8.09 -0.66
CA TRP A 92 -48.91 -7.22 -1.74
C TRP A 92 -49.68 -8.00 -2.82
N LEU A 93 -49.17 -9.16 -3.26
CA LEU A 93 -49.83 -10.07 -4.22
C LEU A 93 -51.16 -10.64 -3.71
N SER A 94 -51.38 -10.64 -2.40
CA SER A 94 -52.58 -11.20 -1.75
C SER A 94 -53.63 -10.14 -1.42
N ALA A 95 -53.20 -9.01 -0.84
CA ALA A 95 -54.07 -8.02 -0.21
C ALA A 95 -53.98 -6.61 -0.83
N HIS A 96 -53.06 -6.38 -1.78
CA HIS A 96 -52.83 -5.08 -2.45
C HIS A 96 -52.54 -3.92 -1.48
N SER A 97 -52.06 -4.24 -0.28
CA SER A 97 -51.63 -3.28 0.75
C SER A 97 -50.15 -2.96 0.61
N ASP A 98 -49.73 -1.81 1.16
CA ASP A 98 -48.31 -1.55 1.43
C ASP A 98 -47.72 -2.68 2.29
N ILE A 99 -46.44 -3.00 2.06
CA ILE A 99 -45.69 -3.96 2.88
C ILE A 99 -45.01 -3.15 3.98
N PRO A 100 -45.48 -3.24 5.25
CA PRO A 100 -44.78 -2.61 6.36
C PRO A 100 -43.42 -3.30 6.54
N ARG A 101 -42.32 -2.53 6.55
CA ARG A 101 -41.03 -3.02 7.04
C ARG A 101 -41.20 -3.38 8.51
N GLY A 102 -40.87 -4.61 8.89
CA GLY A 102 -40.99 -5.06 10.27
C GLY A 102 -39.87 -4.50 11.16
N PRO A 103 -39.85 -4.87 12.45
CA PRO A 103 -38.88 -4.35 13.40
C PRO A 103 -37.44 -4.76 13.07
N THR A 104 -37.20 -6.02 12.68
CA THR A 104 -35.83 -6.50 12.40
C THR A 104 -35.29 -5.96 11.08
N GLU A 105 -36.13 -5.71 10.07
CA GLU A 105 -35.71 -5.04 8.84
C GLU A 105 -35.33 -3.57 9.08
N ARG A 106 -36.03 -2.87 10.00
CA ARG A 106 -35.65 -1.49 10.38
C ARG A 106 -34.37 -1.46 11.18
N GLN A 107 -34.20 -2.40 12.12
CA GLN A 107 -32.98 -2.53 12.92
C GLN A 107 -31.78 -2.84 12.02
N LEU A 108 -31.89 -3.84 11.13
CA LEU A 108 -30.83 -4.19 10.17
C LEU A 108 -30.47 -3.05 9.21
N GLN A 109 -31.43 -2.17 8.92
CA GLN A 109 -31.21 -0.98 8.09
C GLN A 109 -30.57 0.19 8.86
N ALA A 110 -30.84 0.34 10.16
CA ALA A 110 -30.16 1.30 11.02
C ALA A 110 -28.72 0.85 11.32
N ASP A 111 -28.54 -0.45 11.55
CA ASP A 111 -27.28 -1.10 11.90
C ASP A 111 -26.41 -1.43 10.67
N PHE A 112 -26.90 -1.17 9.45
CA PHE A 112 -26.33 -1.72 8.21
C PHE A 112 -24.83 -1.42 8.06
N SER A 113 -24.42 -0.17 8.27
CA SER A 113 -23.02 0.26 8.18
C SER A 113 -22.16 -0.34 9.29
N ALA A 114 -22.67 -0.37 10.53
CA ALA A 114 -21.97 -0.94 11.69
C ALA A 114 -21.76 -2.45 11.55
N LEU A 115 -22.74 -3.19 11.02
CA LEU A 115 -22.61 -4.61 10.75
C LEU A 115 -21.67 -4.87 9.55
N CYS A 116 -21.68 -4.02 8.52
CA CYS A 116 -20.73 -4.13 7.40
C CYS A 116 -19.26 -4.02 7.85
N SER A 117 -18.95 -3.15 8.82
CA SER A 117 -17.59 -2.96 9.33
C SER A 117 -17.19 -3.94 10.44
N ARG A 118 -18.16 -4.52 11.17
CA ARG A 118 -17.89 -5.39 12.32
C ARG A 118 -18.07 -6.90 12.08
N LEU A 119 -18.76 -7.33 11.03
CA LEU A 119 -19.01 -8.76 10.77
C LEU A 119 -17.75 -9.57 10.43
N GLY A 120 -16.67 -8.95 9.95
CA GLY A 120 -15.34 -9.54 9.74
C GLY A 120 -15.32 -11.02 9.32
N SER A 121 -14.72 -11.87 10.16
CA SER A 121 -14.65 -13.33 10.00
C SER A 121 -16.01 -14.04 10.16
N SER A 122 -16.93 -13.49 10.94
CA SER A 122 -18.28 -14.02 11.20
C SER A 122 -19.20 -14.01 9.96
N VAL A 123 -18.86 -13.29 8.89
CA VAL A 123 -19.63 -13.26 7.63
C VAL A 123 -19.85 -14.66 7.05
N LEU A 124 -18.82 -15.50 7.01
CA LEU A 124 -18.90 -16.83 6.39
C LEU A 124 -19.68 -17.83 7.26
N PRO A 125 -19.43 -17.99 8.58
CA PRO A 125 -20.28 -18.78 9.48
C PRO A 125 -21.76 -18.38 9.41
N VAL A 126 -22.07 -17.08 9.53
CA VAL A 126 -23.46 -16.57 9.46
C VAL A 126 -24.08 -16.86 8.10
N SER A 127 -23.33 -16.74 6.99
CA SER A 127 -23.81 -17.11 5.65
C SER A 127 -24.10 -18.60 5.52
N LEU A 128 -23.29 -19.48 6.13
CA LEU A 128 -23.50 -20.93 6.12
C LEU A 128 -24.69 -21.35 6.99
N ALA A 129 -24.90 -20.71 8.15
CA ALA A 129 -26.09 -20.89 8.99
C ALA A 129 -27.37 -20.42 8.26
N LEU A 130 -27.28 -19.30 7.53
CA LEU A 130 -28.39 -18.78 6.72
C LEU A 130 -28.68 -19.61 5.47
N PHE A 131 -27.67 -20.23 4.87
CA PHE A 131 -27.87 -21.23 3.82
C PHE A 131 -28.52 -22.50 4.36
N SER A 132 -28.04 -23.01 5.51
CA SER A 132 -28.58 -24.20 6.18
C SER A 132 -30.04 -24.04 6.60
N SER A 133 -30.44 -22.83 7.04
CA SER A 133 -31.83 -22.48 7.32
C SER A 133 -32.67 -22.15 6.07
N SER A 134 -32.15 -22.38 4.85
CA SER A 134 -32.79 -22.06 3.56
C SER A 134 -33.13 -20.57 3.37
N THR A 135 -32.48 -19.67 4.13
CA THR A 135 -32.64 -18.21 4.02
C THR A 135 -31.82 -17.65 2.85
N LEU A 136 -30.60 -18.15 2.66
CA LEU A 136 -29.77 -17.90 1.47
C LEU A 136 -29.94 -19.04 0.47
N THR A 137 -29.84 -18.72 -0.82
CA THR A 137 -29.74 -19.72 -1.89
C THR A 137 -28.28 -20.02 -2.18
N GLN A 138 -28.00 -21.11 -2.90
CA GLN A 138 -26.63 -21.45 -3.33
C GLN A 138 -25.98 -20.30 -4.11
N PHE A 139 -26.75 -19.65 -5.00
CA PHE A 139 -26.27 -18.49 -5.77
C PHE A 139 -25.94 -17.27 -4.88
N ASP A 140 -26.69 -17.06 -3.78
CA ASP A 140 -26.36 -15.98 -2.84
C ASP A 140 -25.07 -16.29 -2.09
N LEU A 141 -24.90 -17.55 -1.64
CA LEU A 141 -23.70 -18.02 -0.94
C LEU A 141 -22.45 -17.95 -1.81
N GLU A 142 -22.53 -18.43 -3.06
CA GLU A 142 -21.45 -18.35 -4.05
C GLU A 142 -21.04 -16.89 -4.33
N ARG A 143 -22.01 -15.97 -4.42
CA ARG A 143 -21.73 -14.53 -4.61
C ARG A 143 -21.06 -13.87 -3.42
N ILE A 144 -21.43 -14.26 -2.19
CA ILE A 144 -20.76 -13.81 -0.97
C ILE A 144 -19.31 -14.34 -0.99
N GLN A 145 -19.11 -15.64 -1.15
CA GLN A 145 -17.78 -16.28 -1.16
C GLN A 145 -16.85 -15.78 -2.28
N ALA A 146 -17.38 -15.43 -3.45
CA ALA A 146 -16.60 -14.92 -4.57
C ALA A 146 -16.10 -13.46 -4.40
N SER A 147 -16.52 -12.76 -3.35
CA SER A 147 -16.18 -11.34 -3.16
C SER A 147 -14.85 -11.16 -2.41
N PRO A 148 -13.95 -10.26 -2.86
CA PRO A 148 -12.54 -10.27 -2.45
C PRO A 148 -12.24 -9.75 -1.04
N THR A 149 -13.12 -8.97 -0.41
CA THR A 149 -12.90 -8.40 0.95
C THR A 149 -14.05 -8.70 1.91
N PRO A 150 -13.79 -8.94 3.22
CA PRO A 150 -14.83 -9.23 4.21
C PRO A 150 -15.96 -8.19 4.25
N THR A 151 -15.64 -6.90 4.11
CA THR A 151 -16.64 -5.82 4.05
C THR A 151 -17.57 -5.96 2.84
N GLN A 152 -17.06 -6.33 1.66
CA GLN A 152 -17.92 -6.58 0.49
C GLN A 152 -18.77 -7.84 0.67
N GLN A 153 -18.22 -8.88 1.30
CA GLN A 153 -18.97 -10.09 1.67
C GLN A 153 -20.12 -9.75 2.64
N ALA A 154 -19.84 -8.96 3.68
CA ALA A 154 -20.82 -8.46 4.65
C ALA A 154 -21.90 -7.58 3.99
N GLN A 155 -21.51 -6.62 3.15
CA GLN A 155 -22.44 -5.78 2.39
C GLN A 155 -23.40 -6.62 1.53
N ILE A 156 -22.89 -7.63 0.82
CA ILE A 156 -23.71 -8.51 -0.03
C ILE A 156 -24.65 -9.38 0.82
N LEU A 157 -24.16 -9.93 1.94
CA LEU A 157 -24.97 -10.70 2.89
C LEU A 157 -26.13 -9.85 3.44
N LEU A 158 -25.82 -8.70 4.03
CA LEU A 158 -26.78 -7.80 4.66
C LEU A 158 -27.78 -7.24 3.66
N ALA A 159 -27.31 -6.84 2.46
CA ALA A 159 -28.18 -6.38 1.38
C ALA A 159 -29.12 -7.49 0.89
N THR A 160 -28.66 -8.74 0.86
CA THR A 160 -29.49 -9.91 0.51
C THR A 160 -30.56 -10.15 1.58
N CYS A 161 -30.22 -10.07 2.86
CA CYS A 161 -31.19 -10.17 3.97
C CYS A 161 -32.25 -9.06 3.90
N LEU A 162 -31.86 -7.79 3.77
CA LEU A 162 -32.79 -6.66 3.59
C LEU A 162 -33.68 -6.85 2.35
N THR A 163 -33.13 -7.32 1.23
CA THR A 163 -33.88 -7.56 -0.01
C THR A 163 -34.94 -8.65 0.16
N LYS A 164 -34.62 -9.74 0.88
CA LYS A 164 -35.56 -10.82 1.20
C LYS A 164 -36.59 -10.45 2.27
N GLY A 165 -36.29 -9.45 3.10
CA GLY A 165 -37.20 -8.81 4.05
C GLY A 165 -37.22 -9.44 5.45
N GLU A 166 -38.16 -8.98 6.29
CA GLU A 166 -38.25 -9.27 7.74
C GLU A 166 -37.86 -10.68 8.18
N THR A 167 -38.34 -11.76 7.53
CA THR A 167 -38.00 -13.13 7.94
C THR A 167 -36.52 -13.46 7.75
N ALA A 168 -35.87 -12.90 6.71
CA ALA A 168 -34.44 -13.07 6.48
C ALA A 168 -33.61 -12.19 7.43
N CYS A 169 -34.07 -10.96 7.71
CA CYS A 169 -33.44 -10.08 8.71
C CYS A 169 -33.47 -10.71 10.11
N ARG A 170 -34.62 -11.29 10.50
CA ARG A 170 -34.77 -12.06 11.73
C ARG A 170 -33.82 -13.25 11.79
N ASN A 171 -33.82 -14.09 10.76
CA ASN A 171 -32.95 -15.27 10.70
C ASN A 171 -31.47 -14.86 10.73
N PHE A 172 -31.09 -13.72 10.13
CA PHE A 172 -29.75 -13.16 10.22
C PHE A 172 -29.38 -12.84 11.67
N TYR A 173 -30.24 -12.16 12.43
CA TYR A 173 -29.96 -11.87 13.84
C TYR A 173 -29.93 -13.14 14.72
N THR A 174 -30.71 -14.18 14.38
CA THR A 174 -30.62 -15.49 15.05
C THR A 174 -29.30 -16.19 14.76
N ALA A 175 -28.85 -16.20 13.50
CA ALA A 175 -27.56 -16.77 13.10
C ALA A 175 -26.38 -15.95 13.67
N LEU A 176 -26.50 -14.62 13.71
CA LEU A 176 -25.50 -13.76 14.36
C LEU A 176 -25.37 -14.11 15.86
N TYR A 177 -26.48 -14.32 16.56
CA TYR A 177 -26.46 -14.72 17.97
C TYR A 177 -25.87 -16.12 18.21
N SER A 178 -25.96 -17.04 17.26
CA SER A 178 -25.36 -18.39 17.38
C SER A 178 -23.87 -18.43 17.02
N GLU A 179 -23.46 -17.72 15.97
CA GLU A 179 -22.08 -17.76 15.47
C GLU A 179 -21.17 -16.70 16.13
N ASP A 180 -21.74 -15.56 16.56
CA ASP A 180 -21.02 -14.41 17.12
C ASP A 180 -21.83 -13.73 18.23
N GLN A 181 -21.91 -14.42 19.38
CA GLN A 181 -22.69 -13.96 20.54
C GLN A 181 -22.21 -12.59 21.05
N GLN A 182 -20.91 -12.27 20.97
CA GLN A 182 -20.37 -10.99 21.43
C GLN A 182 -20.84 -9.83 20.55
N LEU A 183 -20.72 -9.94 19.22
CA LEU A 183 -21.24 -8.92 18.31
C LEU A 183 -22.76 -8.80 18.42
N ALA A 184 -23.48 -9.90 18.61
CA ALA A 184 -24.92 -9.87 18.82
C ALA A 184 -25.32 -9.16 20.13
N GLU A 185 -24.59 -9.35 21.23
CA GLU A 185 -24.85 -8.67 22.50
C GLU A 185 -24.54 -7.16 22.42
N ASP A 186 -23.43 -6.78 21.80
CA ASP A 186 -23.09 -5.37 21.53
C ASP A 186 -24.13 -4.65 20.66
N MET A 187 -24.69 -5.35 19.68
CA MET A 187 -25.76 -4.86 18.81
C MET A 187 -27.16 -4.96 19.47
N ASN A 188 -27.23 -5.27 20.77
CA ASN A 188 -28.45 -5.37 21.59
C ASN A 188 -29.47 -6.41 21.07
N VAL A 189 -28.99 -7.39 20.31
CA VAL A 189 -29.80 -8.45 19.66
C VAL A 189 -30.36 -9.43 20.69
N SER A 190 -29.73 -9.55 21.85
CA SER A 190 -30.16 -10.43 22.95
C SER A 190 -31.56 -10.10 23.50
N ASN A 191 -32.01 -8.84 23.44
CA ASN A 191 -33.39 -8.47 23.76
C ASN A 191 -34.36 -8.86 22.62
N LEU A 192 -33.95 -8.64 21.37
CA LEU A 192 -34.70 -8.99 20.18
C LEU A 192 -34.94 -10.52 20.09
N VAL A 193 -33.92 -11.35 20.37
CA VAL A 193 -34.02 -12.81 20.36
C VAL A 193 -34.88 -13.33 21.52
N LYS A 194 -34.89 -12.66 22.68
CA LYS A 194 -35.80 -12.98 23.80
C LYS A 194 -37.26 -12.69 23.44
N ASP A 195 -37.55 -11.52 22.87
CA ASP A 195 -38.89 -11.17 22.39
C ASP A 195 -39.38 -12.11 21.28
N LEU A 196 -38.47 -12.56 20.40
CA LEU A 196 -38.76 -13.56 19.36
C LEU A 196 -39.00 -14.96 19.94
N SER A 197 -38.26 -15.36 20.97
CA SER A 197 -38.45 -16.65 21.65
C SER A 197 -39.82 -16.73 22.33
N LEU A 198 -40.27 -15.65 22.97
CA LEU A 198 -41.61 -15.53 23.55
C LEU A 198 -42.75 -15.58 22.51
N SER A 199 -42.44 -15.36 21.22
CA SER A 199 -43.43 -15.44 20.13
C SER A 199 -43.58 -16.85 19.53
N ASN A 200 -42.70 -17.79 19.86
CA ASN A 200 -42.66 -19.15 19.30
C ASN A 200 -43.31 -20.22 20.19
N ASP A 201 -43.78 -19.89 21.41
CA ASP A 201 -44.37 -20.86 22.37
C ASP A 201 -45.71 -21.48 21.94
N TYR A 202 -46.18 -21.20 20.71
CA TYR A 202 -47.28 -21.89 20.05
C TYR A 202 -46.85 -22.50 18.71
N GLU A 203 -45.91 -23.46 18.71
CA GLU A 203 -46.13 -24.80 18.12
C GLU A 203 -44.92 -25.76 18.24
N VAL A 204 -45.25 -27.04 18.53
CA VAL A 204 -44.41 -28.26 18.46
C VAL A 204 -43.31 -28.43 19.52
N SER A 205 -43.71 -29.18 20.54
CA SER A 205 -42.89 -29.91 21.52
C SER A 205 -41.86 -30.90 20.94
N ASN A 206 -40.74 -31.04 21.67
CA ASN A 206 -39.90 -32.24 21.83
C ASN A 206 -39.23 -32.86 20.59
N ILE A 207 -37.89 -32.89 20.61
CA ILE A 207 -37.11 -34.12 20.86
C ILE A 207 -35.83 -33.70 21.60
N ALA A 208 -35.51 -34.41 22.69
CA ALA A 208 -34.24 -34.26 23.39
C ALA A 208 -33.24 -35.33 22.90
N MET A 209 -32.00 -34.92 22.67
CA MET A 209 -30.84 -35.77 22.87
C MET A 209 -29.79 -34.95 23.62
N GLY A 210 -29.54 -35.31 24.88
CA GLY A 210 -28.45 -34.74 25.66
C GLY A 210 -27.19 -35.58 25.51
N VAL A 211 -26.04 -34.92 25.46
CA VAL A 211 -24.77 -35.48 25.92
C VAL A 211 -24.12 -34.42 26.82
N GLU A 212 -24.14 -34.73 28.11
CA GLU A 212 -23.39 -34.19 29.26
C GLU A 212 -22.79 -32.77 29.17
N GLU A 213 -23.41 -31.84 29.92
CA GLU A 213 -22.67 -30.74 30.56
C GLU A 213 -21.61 -31.35 31.51
N THR A 214 -20.33 -31.16 31.23
CA THR A 214 -19.30 -31.08 32.29
C THR A 214 -18.99 -29.61 32.54
N ARG A 215 -19.75 -29.00 33.45
CA ARG A 215 -19.27 -27.79 34.13
C ARG A 215 -18.14 -28.21 35.05
N ASP A 216 -16.96 -27.65 34.81
CA ASP A 216 -16.01 -27.22 35.85
C ASP A 216 -14.79 -26.56 35.18
N GLN A 217 -14.84 -25.23 35.00
CA GLN A 217 -13.67 -24.36 35.16
C GLN A 217 -14.10 -22.89 35.27
N GLU A 218 -14.20 -22.42 36.52
CA GLU A 218 -14.01 -21.00 36.81
C GLU A 218 -12.53 -20.64 36.59
N GLY A 219 -12.28 -19.51 35.91
CA GLY A 219 -10.96 -18.86 35.87
C GLY A 219 -10.10 -19.13 34.62
N GLY A 220 -10.07 -18.17 33.68
CA GLY A 220 -9.26 -18.29 32.45
C GLY A 220 -8.96 -17.01 31.65
N LEU A 221 -9.37 -15.81 32.07
CA LEU A 221 -9.19 -14.55 31.31
C LEU A 221 -7.75 -13.96 31.34
N LEU A 222 -6.70 -14.80 31.41
CA LEU A 222 -5.33 -14.36 31.74
C LEU A 222 -4.15 -14.83 30.84
N PRO A 223 -4.26 -15.76 29.86
CA PRO A 223 -3.12 -16.08 28.99
C PRO A 223 -2.71 -14.91 28.09
N GLN A 224 -3.63 -14.41 27.25
CA GLN A 224 -3.32 -13.46 26.18
C GLN A 224 -2.79 -12.12 26.70
N SER A 225 -3.36 -11.57 27.78
CA SER A 225 -2.87 -10.34 28.41
C SER A 225 -1.40 -10.46 28.87
N SER A 226 -1.03 -11.61 29.44
CA SER A 226 0.35 -11.86 29.90
C SER A 226 1.34 -12.03 28.74
N VAL A 227 0.89 -12.56 27.60
CA VAL A 227 1.70 -12.69 26.37
C VAL A 227 1.86 -11.34 25.70
N LEU A 228 0.78 -10.59 25.52
CA LEU A 228 0.80 -9.22 24.97
C LEU A 228 1.72 -8.31 25.79
N GLN A 229 1.67 -8.38 27.12
CA GLN A 229 2.55 -7.61 28.00
C GLN A 229 4.04 -7.98 27.84
N GLN A 230 4.35 -9.26 27.65
CA GLN A 230 5.74 -9.70 27.38
C GLN A 230 6.22 -9.24 26.01
N VAL A 231 5.36 -9.32 24.98
CA VAL A 231 5.68 -8.88 23.62
C VAL A 231 5.87 -7.36 23.58
N SER A 232 4.95 -6.57 24.16
CA SER A 232 5.07 -5.10 24.19
C SER A 232 6.29 -4.63 24.97
N THR A 233 6.63 -5.30 26.10
CA THR A 233 7.84 -5.00 26.88
C THR A 233 9.11 -5.27 26.07
N ARG A 234 9.19 -6.41 25.34
CA ARG A 234 10.34 -6.72 24.47
C ARG A 234 10.45 -5.77 23.30
N LEU A 235 9.32 -5.33 22.75
CA LEU A 235 9.27 -4.35 21.66
C LEU A 235 9.38 -2.88 22.15
N GLY A 236 9.51 -2.63 23.46
CA GLY A 236 9.60 -1.27 24.01
C GLY A 236 8.38 -0.38 23.67
N VAL A 237 7.23 -0.98 23.38
CA VAL A 237 5.99 -0.26 23.06
C VAL A 237 5.39 0.23 24.37
N SER A 238 5.36 1.55 24.55
CA SER A 238 4.65 2.17 25.67
C SER A 238 3.15 2.23 25.39
N VAL A 239 2.35 2.45 26.43
CA VAL A 239 0.89 2.68 26.33
C VAL A 239 0.58 4.08 25.74
N ASP A 240 1.59 4.82 25.29
CA ASP A 240 1.41 6.12 24.63
C ASP A 240 0.78 5.92 23.24
N THR A 241 -0.09 6.83 22.82
CA THR A 241 -0.81 6.79 21.53
C THR A 241 0.07 7.07 20.30
N ASN A 242 1.40 6.91 20.41
CA ASN A 242 2.33 7.16 19.33
C ASN A 242 2.43 5.94 18.42
N ALA A 243 1.96 6.06 17.18
CA ALA A 243 2.25 5.06 16.15
C ALA A 243 3.71 5.18 15.68
N ARG A 244 4.54 4.18 15.98
CA ARG A 244 5.98 4.10 15.70
C ARG A 244 6.39 2.80 15.00
N LEU A 245 5.49 1.82 14.87
CA LEU A 245 5.77 0.51 14.28
C LEU A 245 4.99 0.29 12.96
N ASN A 246 5.66 -0.32 11.99
CA ASN A 246 5.00 -1.05 10.92
C ASN A 246 4.63 -2.46 11.44
N VAL A 247 3.44 -2.56 12.03
CA VAL A 247 2.93 -3.81 12.63
C VAL A 247 2.64 -4.88 11.56
N CYS A 248 2.41 -4.49 10.31
CA CYS A 248 2.30 -5.43 9.19
C CYS A 248 3.64 -6.13 8.92
N GLU A 249 4.73 -5.38 8.78
CA GLU A 249 6.09 -5.95 8.62
C GLU A 249 6.52 -6.75 9.85
N LEU A 250 6.11 -6.34 11.07
CA LEU A 250 6.30 -7.14 12.28
C LEU A 250 5.61 -8.51 12.16
N GLY A 251 4.34 -8.56 11.76
CA GLY A 251 3.63 -9.84 11.59
C GLY A 251 4.25 -10.75 10.53
N VAL A 252 4.72 -10.17 9.41
CA VAL A 252 5.49 -10.89 8.38
C VAL A 252 6.80 -11.43 8.95
N ALA A 253 7.53 -10.65 9.74
CA ALA A 253 8.78 -11.08 10.38
C ALA A 253 8.58 -12.17 11.44
N LEU A 254 7.42 -12.22 12.10
CA LEU A 254 7.01 -13.33 12.98
C LEU A 254 6.63 -14.61 12.19
N GLY A 255 6.44 -14.50 10.88
CA GLY A 255 6.17 -15.61 9.96
C GLY A 255 4.70 -15.80 9.59
N LEU A 256 3.85 -14.80 9.81
CA LEU A 256 2.46 -14.80 9.32
C LEU A 256 2.39 -14.35 7.86
N PRO A 257 1.38 -14.79 7.07
CA PRO A 257 1.16 -14.27 5.73
C PRO A 257 0.85 -12.77 5.78
N ARG A 258 1.52 -11.96 4.94
CA ARG A 258 1.30 -10.50 4.88
C ARG A 258 -0.15 -10.13 4.64
N ARG A 259 -0.86 -10.92 3.83
CA ARG A 259 -2.30 -10.75 3.55
C ARG A 259 -3.14 -10.82 4.82
N ASP A 260 -3.02 -11.91 5.57
CA ASP A 260 -3.78 -12.18 6.80
C ASP A 260 -3.53 -11.08 7.84
N VAL A 261 -2.27 -10.67 8.02
CA VAL A 261 -1.90 -9.58 8.94
C VAL A 261 -2.53 -8.26 8.49
N ARG A 262 -2.42 -7.90 7.21
CA ARG A 262 -2.99 -6.68 6.66
C ARG A 262 -4.52 -6.65 6.80
N GLU A 263 -5.20 -7.75 6.48
CA GLU A 263 -6.66 -7.86 6.60
C GLU A 263 -7.09 -7.70 8.07
N CYS A 264 -6.44 -8.38 9.02
CA CYS A 264 -6.66 -8.21 10.45
C CYS A 264 -6.44 -6.76 10.94
N LEU A 265 -5.39 -6.07 10.48
CA LEU A 265 -5.12 -4.67 10.84
C LEU A 265 -6.09 -3.65 10.21
N LEU A 266 -6.83 -4.04 9.18
CA LEU A 266 -7.84 -3.20 8.51
C LEU A 266 -9.27 -3.46 9.06
N GLU A 267 -9.50 -4.55 9.78
CA GLU A 267 -10.78 -4.91 10.40
C GLU A 267 -11.05 -4.10 11.68
N GLY A 268 -11.39 -2.82 11.53
CA GLY A 268 -11.86 -1.99 12.64
C GLY A 268 -10.77 -1.48 13.60
N VAL A 269 -9.61 -2.13 13.64
CA VAL A 269 -8.47 -1.82 14.51
C VAL A 269 -8.03 -0.35 14.41
N SER A 270 -7.65 0.24 15.54
CA SER A 270 -7.16 1.62 15.60
C SER A 270 -5.71 1.73 15.11
N ILE A 271 -5.27 2.94 14.73
CA ILE A 271 -3.97 3.13 14.08
C ILE A 271 -2.78 3.34 15.03
N GLU A 272 -2.95 3.21 16.35
CA GLU A 272 -1.85 3.18 17.33
C GLU A 272 -1.14 1.81 17.38
N ASP A 273 0.11 1.80 17.86
CA ASP A 273 0.91 0.56 17.94
C ASP A 273 0.30 -0.50 18.87
N MET A 274 -0.28 -0.12 20.02
CA MET A 274 -0.80 -1.08 21.01
C MET A 274 -2.04 -1.86 20.52
N PRO A 275 -3.11 -1.24 19.98
CA PRO A 275 -4.24 -1.95 19.37
C PRO A 275 -3.83 -2.83 18.19
N GLN A 276 -2.92 -2.35 17.34
CA GLN A 276 -2.40 -3.15 16.23
C GLN A 276 -1.58 -4.35 16.71
N LEU A 277 -0.79 -4.19 17.77
CA LEU A 277 -0.03 -5.28 18.38
C LEU A 277 -0.94 -6.31 19.06
N GLU A 278 -2.01 -5.87 19.71
CA GLU A 278 -3.04 -6.74 20.29
C GLU A 278 -3.73 -7.58 19.21
N ALA A 279 -4.17 -6.96 18.11
CA ALA A 279 -4.73 -7.66 16.96
C ALA A 279 -3.73 -8.68 16.35
N LEU A 280 -2.45 -8.29 16.19
CA LEU A 280 -1.40 -9.16 15.67
C LEU A 280 -1.10 -10.37 16.58
N VAL A 281 -1.04 -10.16 17.90
CA VAL A 281 -0.83 -11.25 18.87
C VAL A 281 -2.02 -12.20 18.86
N SER A 282 -3.24 -11.67 18.81
CA SER A 282 -4.47 -12.48 18.69
C SER A 282 -4.47 -13.34 17.42
N LEU A 283 -4.17 -12.74 16.26
CA LEU A 283 -4.02 -13.47 14.98
C LEU A 283 -2.92 -14.53 15.05
N PHE A 284 -1.76 -14.23 15.63
CA PHE A 284 -0.69 -15.22 15.77
C PHE A 284 -1.13 -16.41 16.62
N MET A 285 -1.80 -16.15 17.74
CA MET A 285 -2.31 -17.20 18.64
C MET A 285 -3.40 -18.04 17.97
N GLU A 286 -4.32 -17.43 17.23
CA GLU A 286 -5.35 -18.12 16.43
C GLU A 286 -4.74 -19.05 15.37
N LYS A 287 -3.68 -18.61 14.67
CA LYS A 287 -3.07 -19.39 13.58
C LYS A 287 -2.08 -20.47 14.04
N THR A 288 -1.55 -20.40 15.27
CA THR A 288 -0.41 -21.24 15.68
C THR A 288 -0.53 -21.91 17.03
N GLU A 289 -1.35 -21.38 17.95
CA GLU A 289 -1.48 -21.82 19.35
C GLU A 289 -0.15 -21.85 20.16
N ASP A 290 0.95 -21.27 19.65
CA ASP A 290 2.31 -21.47 20.15
C ASP A 290 2.95 -20.19 20.71
N VAL A 291 2.77 -19.99 22.03
CA VAL A 291 3.30 -18.83 22.78
C VAL A 291 4.83 -18.78 22.77
N GLU A 292 5.50 -19.92 22.94
CA GLU A 292 6.97 -19.97 23.04
C GLU A 292 7.61 -19.59 21.71
N ARG A 293 7.04 -20.05 20.59
CA ARG A 293 7.44 -19.62 19.25
C ARG A 293 7.23 -18.13 19.02
N LEU A 294 6.11 -17.55 19.47
CA LEU A 294 5.90 -16.11 19.39
C LEU A 294 7.00 -15.34 20.14
N LEU A 295 7.23 -15.71 21.40
CA LEU A 295 8.21 -15.04 22.26
C LEU A 295 9.65 -15.22 21.73
N SER A 296 9.99 -16.41 21.23
CA SER A 296 11.26 -16.69 20.55
C SER A 296 11.45 -15.80 19.31
N ARG A 297 10.45 -15.73 18.41
CA ARG A 297 10.52 -14.88 17.21
C ARG A 297 10.64 -13.40 17.54
N VAL A 298 9.93 -12.91 18.55
CA VAL A 298 10.06 -11.53 19.04
C VAL A 298 11.46 -11.25 19.62
N ALA A 299 12.10 -12.23 20.26
CA ALA A 299 13.46 -12.07 20.79
C ALA A 299 14.56 -12.09 19.70
N GLU A 300 14.31 -12.75 18.57
CA GLU A 300 15.22 -12.79 17.41
C GLU A 300 15.14 -11.54 16.51
N LEU A 301 14.16 -10.66 16.75
CA LEU A 301 13.80 -9.58 15.84
C LEU A 301 14.57 -8.28 16.12
N ASP A 302 15.28 -7.75 15.12
CA ASP A 302 15.80 -6.38 15.19
C ASP A 302 14.65 -5.39 15.00
N ILE A 303 14.24 -4.76 16.09
CA ILE A 303 13.10 -3.85 16.10
C ILE A 303 13.30 -2.62 15.22
N LYS A 304 14.54 -2.20 14.95
CA LYS A 304 14.80 -1.03 14.10
C LYS A 304 14.31 -1.21 12.67
N ARG A 305 14.15 -2.47 12.23
CA ARG A 305 13.65 -2.83 10.90
C ARG A 305 12.15 -2.58 10.75
N VAL A 306 11.40 -2.67 11.84
CA VAL A 306 9.94 -2.46 11.89
C VAL A 306 9.56 -1.10 12.48
N GLN A 307 10.53 -0.31 12.95
CA GLN A 307 10.31 1.07 13.38
C GLN A 307 10.13 2.01 12.18
N LEU A 308 9.36 3.07 12.40
CA LEU A 308 9.12 4.14 11.43
C LEU A 308 10.13 5.29 11.59
N SER A 309 10.36 6.01 10.51
CA SER A 309 11.10 7.29 10.56
C SER A 309 10.31 8.36 11.33
N GLU A 310 10.98 9.42 11.76
CA GLU A 310 10.32 10.57 12.42
C GLU A 310 9.21 11.15 11.53
N ARG A 311 9.47 11.30 10.23
CA ARG A 311 8.47 11.75 9.25
C ARG A 311 7.27 10.80 9.19
N GLY A 312 7.50 9.49 9.16
CA GLY A 312 6.43 8.48 9.22
C GLY A 312 5.57 8.61 10.48
N CYS A 313 6.20 8.75 11.64
CA CYS A 313 5.51 8.95 12.93
C CYS A 313 4.67 10.24 12.92
N LEU A 314 5.20 11.34 12.37
CA LEU A 314 4.49 12.62 12.25
C LEU A 314 3.33 12.56 11.26
N SER A 315 3.49 11.85 10.14
CA SER A 315 2.43 11.61 9.14
C SER A 315 1.27 10.80 9.73
N LEU A 316 1.55 9.78 10.54
CA LEU A 316 0.52 9.04 11.28
C LEU A 316 -0.18 9.91 12.33
N LYS A 317 0.54 10.80 13.03
CA LYS A 317 -0.08 11.78 13.94
C LYS A 317 -0.98 12.78 13.24
N LEU A 318 -0.59 13.25 12.06
CA LEU A 318 -1.44 14.11 11.23
C LEU A 318 -2.72 13.38 10.81
N LEU A 319 -2.62 12.08 10.53
CA LEU A 319 -3.75 11.22 10.19
C LEU A 319 -4.66 10.92 11.39
N GLN A 320 -4.11 10.77 12.60
CA GLN A 320 -4.88 10.68 13.86
C GLN A 320 -5.71 11.95 14.13
N GLU A 321 -5.21 13.14 13.78
CA GLU A 321 -6.01 14.38 13.87
C GLU A 321 -7.21 14.34 12.89
N ALA A 322 -7.00 13.87 11.65
CA ALA A 322 -8.10 13.69 10.70
C ALA A 322 -9.12 12.63 11.18
N GLU A 323 -8.66 11.54 11.78
CA GLU A 323 -9.52 10.52 12.41
C GLU A 323 -10.34 11.08 13.59
N ALA A 324 -9.72 11.93 14.42
CA ALA A 324 -10.39 12.62 15.52
C ALA A 324 -11.44 13.62 15.03
N LEU A 325 -11.18 14.34 13.93
CA LEU A 325 -12.18 15.18 13.26
C LEU A 325 -13.33 14.32 12.71
N LEU A 326 -13.01 13.21 12.02
CA LEU A 326 -14.01 12.28 11.48
C LEU A 326 -14.92 11.67 12.55
N ARG A 327 -14.40 11.40 13.76
CA ARG A 327 -15.21 10.91 14.89
C ARG A 327 -16.06 12.00 15.57
N ARG A 328 -15.69 13.28 15.45
CA ARG A 328 -16.45 14.41 16.01
C ARG A 328 -17.54 14.93 15.08
N GLY A 329 -17.32 14.83 13.77
CA GLY A 329 -18.23 15.36 12.75
C GLY A 329 -19.46 14.47 12.52
N SER A 330 -20.64 15.09 12.44
CA SER A 330 -21.84 14.46 11.85
C SER A 330 -21.77 14.61 10.33
N HIS A 331 -21.02 13.72 9.66
CA HIS A 331 -20.81 13.77 8.21
C HIS A 331 -22.07 13.41 7.42
N SER A 332 -22.97 14.38 7.25
CA SER A 332 -24.23 14.17 6.53
C SER A 332 -23.97 13.93 5.03
N HIS A 333 -24.52 12.84 4.51
CA HIS A 333 -24.39 12.39 3.11
C HIS A 333 -25.17 13.28 2.09
N LEU A 334 -25.43 14.55 2.41
CA LEU A 334 -26.42 15.37 1.71
C LEU A 334 -25.89 16.15 0.49
N HIS A 335 -24.59 16.04 0.20
CA HIS A 335 -24.00 16.60 -1.01
C HIS A 335 -23.25 15.53 -1.80
N SER A 336 -23.77 15.22 -2.99
CA SER A 336 -23.02 14.60 -4.07
C SER A 336 -21.99 15.60 -4.60
N TRP A 337 -20.94 15.85 -3.83
CA TRP A 337 -19.73 16.47 -4.34
C TRP A 337 -18.98 15.41 -5.14
N ASP A 338 -19.29 15.34 -6.43
CA ASP A 338 -18.56 14.54 -7.39
C ASP A 338 -17.17 15.19 -7.62
N PRO A 339 -16.08 14.61 -7.10
CA PRO A 339 -14.75 15.21 -7.19
C PRO A 339 -14.20 15.23 -8.63
N LEU A 340 -14.92 14.63 -9.58
CA LEU A 340 -14.55 14.57 -10.99
C LEU A 340 -15.02 15.79 -11.79
N HIS A 341 -15.84 16.70 -11.23
CA HIS A 341 -16.34 17.89 -11.94
C HIS A 341 -16.15 19.23 -11.21
N ASP A 342 -16.34 19.34 -9.90
CA ASP A 342 -16.29 20.65 -9.19
C ASP A 342 -14.90 20.98 -8.62
N GLN A 343 -13.92 21.25 -9.49
CA GLN A 343 -12.58 21.72 -9.08
C GLN A 343 -12.52 23.23 -8.74
N ASP A 344 -13.52 24.03 -9.16
CA ASP A 344 -13.53 25.50 -8.99
C ASP A 344 -13.65 25.97 -7.52
N HIS A 345 -13.92 25.07 -6.57
CA HIS A 345 -14.10 25.41 -5.15
C HIS A 345 -12.85 25.28 -4.29
N LEU A 346 -11.75 24.73 -4.80
CA LEU A 346 -10.45 24.71 -4.11
C LEU A 346 -9.66 26.03 -4.27
N HIS A 347 -10.16 26.97 -5.08
CA HIS A 347 -9.54 28.28 -5.30
C HIS A 347 -10.02 29.36 -4.32
N GLY A 348 -9.48 29.31 -3.10
CA GLY A 348 -9.38 30.46 -2.20
C GLY A 348 -10.21 30.38 -0.91
N PRO A 349 -9.66 30.76 0.25
CA PRO A 349 -10.35 30.65 1.55
C PRO A 349 -11.43 31.71 1.82
N GLU A 350 -11.74 32.60 0.87
CA GLU A 350 -12.58 33.79 1.12
C GLU A 350 -14.11 33.56 0.98
N ARG A 351 -14.60 32.35 0.65
CA ARG A 351 -16.03 32.13 0.35
C ARG A 351 -16.65 30.80 0.83
N LEU A 352 -16.55 30.46 2.12
CA LEU A 352 -17.42 29.43 2.73
C LEU A 352 -17.96 29.87 4.11
N HIS A 353 -19.26 29.62 4.34
CA HIS A 353 -19.93 30.00 5.59
C HIS A 353 -19.70 28.97 6.70
N VAL A 354 -18.99 29.43 7.75
CA VAL A 354 -19.17 29.13 9.19
C VAL A 354 -19.76 27.77 9.58
N GLY A 355 -18.92 26.89 10.16
CA GLY A 355 -19.34 25.71 10.90
C GLY A 355 -18.82 24.40 10.29
N ASP A 356 -19.75 23.54 9.89
CA ASP A 356 -19.52 22.13 9.59
C ASP A 356 -18.61 21.87 8.38
N CYS A 357 -18.45 22.84 7.48
CA CYS A 357 -17.57 22.72 6.32
C CYS A 357 -16.07 22.72 6.69
N ARG A 358 -15.67 23.29 7.85
CA ARG A 358 -14.24 23.48 8.17
C ARG A 358 -13.53 22.16 8.42
N ASP A 359 -14.14 21.28 9.20
CA ASP A 359 -13.52 20.01 9.61
C ASP A 359 -13.40 19.07 8.41
N GLN A 360 -14.43 19.01 7.55
CA GLN A 360 -14.40 18.22 6.32
C GLN A 360 -13.33 18.71 5.33
N CYS A 361 -13.22 20.03 5.11
CA CYS A 361 -12.12 20.61 4.32
C CYS A 361 -10.74 20.30 4.93
N THR A 362 -10.63 20.26 6.26
CA THR A 362 -9.38 19.95 6.96
C THR A 362 -8.97 18.48 6.79
N VAL A 363 -9.93 17.54 6.90
CA VAL A 363 -9.68 16.10 6.63
C VAL A 363 -9.20 15.88 5.20
N TRP A 364 -9.87 16.47 4.20
CA TRP A 364 -9.43 16.34 2.81
C TRP A 364 -8.07 17.01 2.55
N ALA A 365 -7.76 18.15 3.19
CA ALA A 365 -6.44 18.74 3.12
C ALA A 365 -5.35 17.83 3.72
N VAL A 366 -5.65 17.12 4.82
CA VAL A 366 -4.75 16.10 5.40
C VAL A 366 -4.55 14.94 4.43
N PHE A 367 -5.62 14.38 3.85
CA PHE A 367 -5.50 13.28 2.88
C PHE A 367 -4.69 13.70 1.64
N SER A 368 -4.91 14.90 1.10
CA SER A 368 -4.15 15.43 -0.04
C SER A 368 -2.68 15.67 0.29
N PHE A 369 -2.37 16.23 1.47
CA PHE A 369 -0.98 16.39 1.91
C PHE A 369 -0.28 15.04 2.07
N LEU A 370 -0.91 14.07 2.74
CA LEU A 370 -0.32 12.77 3.02
C LEU A 370 -0.13 11.94 1.75
N LEU A 371 -1.11 11.94 0.84
CA LEU A 371 -0.99 11.24 -0.44
C LEU A 371 0.06 11.90 -1.35
N GLY A 372 0.18 13.23 -1.27
CA GLY A 372 1.28 13.97 -1.87
C GLY A 372 2.65 13.59 -1.30
N ASP A 373 2.75 13.34 0.01
CA ASP A 373 4.00 12.87 0.62
C ASP A 373 4.33 11.42 0.24
N CYS A 374 3.31 10.57 0.04
CA CYS A 374 3.47 9.25 -0.56
C CYS A 374 4.03 9.33 -1.98
N LEU A 375 3.54 10.25 -2.83
CA LEU A 375 4.10 10.49 -4.17
C LEU A 375 5.57 10.94 -4.08
N ALA A 376 5.90 11.83 -3.15
CA ALA A 376 7.26 12.33 -2.94
C ALA A 376 8.26 11.27 -2.43
N GLU A 377 7.78 10.19 -1.80
CA GLU A 377 8.61 9.03 -1.42
C GLU A 377 8.65 7.97 -2.52
N ALA A 378 7.53 7.74 -3.22
CA ALA A 378 7.28 6.55 -4.03
C ALA A 378 7.36 6.72 -5.55
N LEU A 379 7.78 7.90 -6.07
CA LEU A 379 7.98 8.13 -7.51
C LEU A 379 9.30 8.87 -7.79
N GLU A 380 10.02 8.46 -8.84
CA GLU A 380 11.22 9.15 -9.34
C GLU A 380 10.94 10.62 -9.63
N GLU A 381 9.90 10.90 -10.42
CA GLU A 381 9.47 12.25 -10.80
C GLU A 381 7.95 12.38 -10.63
N PRO A 382 7.45 12.94 -9.51
CA PRO A 382 6.03 13.20 -9.34
C PRO A 382 5.58 14.32 -10.30
N GLU A 383 4.68 14.00 -11.23
CA GLU A 383 4.27 14.94 -12.30
C GLU A 383 3.13 15.88 -11.88
N LEU A 384 2.30 15.46 -10.92
CA LEU A 384 1.17 16.25 -10.41
C LEU A 384 1.64 17.37 -9.47
N LYS A 385 0.75 18.31 -9.18
CA LYS A 385 0.91 19.27 -8.08
C LYS A 385 0.32 18.69 -6.79
N PRO A 386 0.81 19.12 -5.61
CA PRO A 386 0.27 18.71 -4.30
C PRO A 386 -1.23 18.95 -4.09
N SER A 387 -1.84 19.87 -4.84
CA SER A 387 -3.27 20.20 -4.78
C SER A 387 -4.10 19.65 -5.95
N ASP A 388 -3.51 18.84 -6.83
CA ASP A 388 -4.27 18.14 -7.88
C ASP A 388 -5.15 17.02 -7.26
N SER A 389 -6.12 16.52 -8.03
CA SER A 389 -7.13 15.58 -7.51
C SER A 389 -6.55 14.33 -6.85
N LEU A 390 -7.12 13.92 -5.71
CA LEU A 390 -6.77 12.67 -5.00
C LEU A 390 -6.87 11.43 -5.90
N ALA A 391 -7.88 11.35 -6.77
CA ALA A 391 -8.01 10.28 -7.75
C ALA A 391 -6.87 10.28 -8.80
N GLY A 392 -6.34 11.47 -9.15
CA GLY A 392 -5.14 11.61 -9.98
C GLY A 392 -3.88 11.11 -9.25
N MET A 393 -3.70 11.50 -7.99
CA MET A 393 -2.58 11.04 -7.16
C MET A 393 -2.61 9.52 -6.96
N LEU A 394 -3.76 8.92 -6.61
CA LEU A 394 -3.92 7.46 -6.54
C LEU A 394 -3.59 6.77 -7.88
N ARG A 395 -3.97 7.38 -9.01
CA ARG A 395 -3.67 6.83 -10.34
C ARG A 395 -2.17 6.80 -10.63
N GLN A 396 -1.40 7.79 -10.20
CA GLN A 396 0.07 7.74 -10.31
C GLN A 396 0.67 6.67 -9.39
N LEU A 397 0.17 6.55 -8.14
CA LEU A 397 0.63 5.50 -7.21
C LEU A 397 0.29 4.08 -7.68
N ARG A 398 -0.71 3.87 -8.53
CA ARG A 398 -1.01 2.54 -9.12
C ARG A 398 0.09 1.98 -10.02
N GLY A 399 0.97 2.83 -10.56
CA GLY A 399 2.16 2.40 -11.28
C GLY A 399 3.36 2.08 -10.37
N CYS A 400 3.23 2.30 -9.07
CA CYS A 400 4.30 2.14 -8.10
C CYS A 400 4.30 0.72 -7.50
N GLU A 401 5.45 0.06 -7.49
CA GLU A 401 5.59 -1.29 -6.92
C GLU A 401 5.88 -1.30 -5.41
N TRP A 402 6.10 -0.13 -4.78
CA TRP A 402 6.33 -0.02 -3.33
C TRP A 402 5.03 -0.04 -2.51
N ILE A 403 3.87 0.13 -3.15
CA ILE A 403 2.55 0.17 -2.51
C ILE A 403 1.69 -0.95 -3.06
N GLU A 404 0.98 -1.66 -2.18
CA GLU A 404 0.06 -2.72 -2.61
C GLU A 404 -1.14 -2.14 -3.37
N ALA A 405 -1.37 -2.63 -4.59
CA ALA A 405 -2.51 -2.24 -5.42
C ALA A 405 -3.86 -2.44 -4.71
N ALA A 406 -3.97 -3.42 -3.81
CA ALA A 406 -5.16 -3.66 -2.98
C ALA A 406 -5.47 -2.47 -2.05
N LEU A 407 -4.47 -1.89 -1.37
CA LEU A 407 -4.64 -0.72 -0.51
C LEU A 407 -5.07 0.50 -1.33
N LEU A 408 -4.47 0.71 -2.51
CA LEU A 408 -4.86 1.81 -3.41
C LEU A 408 -6.27 1.64 -3.98
N GLN A 409 -6.72 0.41 -4.21
CA GLN A 409 -8.09 0.10 -4.62
C GLN A 409 -9.10 0.32 -3.49
N GLU A 410 -8.76 -0.09 -2.26
CA GLU A 410 -9.61 0.10 -1.10
C GLU A 410 -9.77 1.59 -0.75
N ALA A 411 -8.70 2.38 -0.84
CA ALA A 411 -8.77 3.84 -0.67
C ALA A 411 -9.67 4.51 -1.73
N GLU A 412 -9.54 4.14 -3.01
CA GLU A 412 -10.41 4.67 -4.07
C GLU A 412 -11.88 4.29 -3.84
N GLN A 413 -12.15 3.03 -3.45
CA GLN A 413 -13.50 2.56 -3.13
C GLN A 413 -14.09 3.34 -1.94
N CYS A 414 -13.35 3.47 -0.85
CA CYS A 414 -13.79 4.19 0.35
C CYS A 414 -14.12 5.66 0.07
N TRP A 415 -13.32 6.35 -0.76
CA TRP A 415 -13.59 7.75 -1.15
C TRP A 415 -14.74 7.87 -2.14
N THR A 416 -14.94 6.87 -3.01
CA THR A 416 -16.06 6.84 -3.97
C THR A 416 -17.41 6.57 -3.29
N GLU A 417 -17.43 5.66 -2.31
CA GLU A 417 -18.64 5.37 -1.52
C GLU A 417 -18.94 6.46 -0.48
N GLY A 418 -17.89 7.03 0.13
CA GLY A 418 -17.99 8.09 1.12
C GLY A 418 -18.72 7.67 2.41
N GLY A 419 -18.96 8.64 3.29
CA GLY A 419 -19.55 8.41 4.61
C GLY A 419 -18.51 8.14 5.70
N GLN A 420 -18.93 8.28 6.96
CA GLN A 420 -18.04 8.27 8.13
C GLN A 420 -17.22 6.97 8.25
N GLU A 421 -17.87 5.81 8.17
CA GLU A 421 -17.19 4.51 8.27
C GLU A 421 -16.15 4.29 7.16
N ASN A 422 -16.47 4.64 5.92
CA ASN A 422 -15.55 4.52 4.79
C ASN A 422 -14.39 5.52 4.87
N LEU A 423 -14.62 6.74 5.39
CA LEU A 423 -13.55 7.70 5.65
C LEU A 423 -12.65 7.25 6.82
N LEU A 424 -13.20 6.58 7.84
CA LEU A 424 -12.42 5.91 8.89
C LEU A 424 -11.66 4.69 8.36
N GLN A 425 -12.21 3.95 7.40
CA GLN A 425 -11.48 2.88 6.72
C GLN A 425 -10.33 3.44 5.86
N SER A 426 -10.57 4.57 5.19
CA SER A 426 -9.53 5.31 4.45
C SER A 426 -8.37 5.72 5.36
N VAL A 427 -8.65 6.09 6.62
CA VAL A 427 -7.60 6.34 7.62
C VAL A 427 -6.76 5.09 7.85
N ARG A 428 -7.34 3.91 8.09
CA ARG A 428 -6.58 2.66 8.30
C ARG A 428 -5.73 2.30 7.08
N VAL A 429 -6.31 2.41 5.88
CA VAL A 429 -5.62 2.13 4.60
C VAL A 429 -4.46 3.08 4.38
N LEU A 430 -4.66 4.41 4.51
CA LEU A 430 -3.57 5.39 4.42
C LEU A 430 -2.50 5.16 5.50
N ALA A 431 -2.91 4.79 6.71
CA ALA A 431 -1.99 4.52 7.82
C ALA A 431 -1.11 3.29 7.56
N GLN A 432 -1.56 2.31 6.76
CA GLN A 432 -0.73 1.20 6.31
C GLN A 432 0.20 1.63 5.17
N ILE A 433 -0.28 2.39 4.18
CA ILE A 433 0.58 2.92 3.09
C ILE A 433 1.73 3.76 3.66
N LEU A 434 1.45 4.65 4.61
CA LEU A 434 2.48 5.48 5.26
C LEU A 434 3.51 4.66 6.05
N ARG A 435 3.08 3.55 6.67
CA ARG A 435 3.98 2.60 7.35
C ARG A 435 4.91 1.90 6.37
N ASP A 436 4.39 1.53 5.20
CA ASP A 436 5.14 0.81 4.18
C ASP A 436 6.14 1.69 3.41
N LEU A 437 5.93 3.01 3.38
CA LEU A 437 6.80 3.99 2.71
C LEU A 437 7.82 4.68 3.64
N HIS A 438 7.62 4.66 4.96
CA HIS A 438 8.48 5.40 5.89
C HIS A 438 9.20 4.53 6.95
N PRO A 439 9.85 3.40 6.58
CA PRO A 439 10.66 2.62 7.53
C PRO A 439 11.84 3.45 8.06
N LEU A 440 12.29 3.17 9.28
CA LEU A 440 13.44 3.82 9.91
C LEU A 440 14.75 3.43 9.21
N GLN A 441 14.99 2.12 9.08
CA GLN A 441 16.14 1.56 8.37
C GLN A 441 15.91 1.43 6.87
N HIS A 442 17.00 1.53 6.11
CA HIS A 442 17.02 1.24 4.68
C HIS A 442 17.35 -0.25 4.54
N ASP A 443 16.42 -1.01 3.98
CA ASP A 443 16.49 -2.46 3.84
C ASP A 443 16.17 -2.82 2.39
N LEU A 444 16.64 -3.98 1.91
CA LEU A 444 16.20 -4.50 0.62
C LEU A 444 14.97 -5.40 0.83
N ARG A 445 13.83 -4.96 0.32
CA ARG A 445 12.65 -5.82 0.15
C ARG A 445 12.98 -6.87 -0.90
N LEU A 446 12.77 -8.14 -0.55
CA LEU A 446 12.99 -9.29 -1.43
C LEU A 446 11.66 -9.75 -2.01
N SER A 447 11.62 -10.04 -3.31
CA SER A 447 10.49 -10.76 -3.90
C SER A 447 10.41 -12.19 -3.41
N ALA A 448 9.26 -12.85 -3.61
CA ALA A 448 9.24 -14.31 -3.64
C ALA A 448 10.20 -14.81 -4.74
N PRO A 449 10.91 -15.92 -4.53
CA PRO A 449 11.91 -16.40 -5.48
C PRO A 449 11.25 -16.97 -6.74
N ALA A 450 11.71 -16.53 -7.91
CA ALA A 450 11.38 -17.12 -9.21
C ALA A 450 12.63 -17.83 -9.74
N GLU A 451 12.57 -19.16 -9.92
CA GLU A 451 13.71 -19.99 -10.37
C GLU A 451 15.01 -19.75 -9.58
N GLY A 452 14.91 -19.57 -8.25
CA GLY A 452 16.06 -19.29 -7.37
C GLY A 452 16.56 -17.83 -7.39
N VAL A 453 15.92 -16.96 -8.17
CA VAL A 453 16.21 -15.52 -8.21
C VAL A 453 15.28 -14.74 -7.30
N TYR A 454 15.86 -13.94 -6.41
CA TYR A 454 15.19 -12.96 -5.58
C TYR A 454 15.43 -11.57 -6.19
N SER A 455 14.38 -10.86 -6.58
CA SER A 455 14.52 -9.45 -6.95
C SER A 455 14.70 -8.61 -5.68
N CYS A 456 15.70 -7.73 -5.68
CA CYS A 456 16.00 -6.84 -4.58
C CYS A 456 15.47 -5.44 -4.89
N ARG A 457 14.76 -4.84 -3.94
CA ARG A 457 14.20 -3.48 -4.06
C ARG A 457 14.56 -2.66 -2.83
N PRO A 458 15.21 -1.49 -2.98
CA PRO A 458 15.38 -0.55 -1.88
C PRO A 458 14.03 -0.21 -1.21
N SER A 459 14.00 -0.19 0.12
CA SER A 459 12.82 0.21 0.90
C SER A 459 12.52 1.72 0.83
N ARG A 460 13.46 2.51 0.28
CA ARG A 460 13.28 3.92 -0.07
C ARG A 460 13.91 4.22 -1.42
N LEU A 461 13.38 5.23 -2.10
CA LEU A 461 13.89 5.68 -3.40
C LEU A 461 15.06 6.66 -3.23
N HIS A 462 16.22 6.34 -3.79
CA HIS A 462 17.38 7.22 -3.81
C HIS A 462 17.59 7.82 -5.21
N ARG A 463 17.27 9.11 -5.38
CA ARG A 463 17.33 9.81 -6.67
C ARG A 463 18.72 10.39 -6.94
N VAL A 464 19.30 10.04 -8.08
CA VAL A 464 20.58 10.56 -8.54
C VAL A 464 20.36 11.91 -9.25
N THR A 465 21.10 12.95 -8.85
CA THR A 465 20.95 14.32 -9.39
C THR A 465 22.31 14.94 -9.71
N SER A 466 22.31 16.01 -10.51
CA SER A 466 23.52 16.78 -10.84
C SER A 466 23.89 17.84 -9.78
N PHE A 467 23.15 17.91 -8.67
CA PHE A 467 23.28 18.99 -7.71
C PHE A 467 24.65 18.98 -7.02
N GLN A 468 25.28 20.14 -6.88
CA GLN A 468 26.64 20.30 -6.33
C GLN A 468 26.67 20.82 -4.88
N GLY A 469 25.51 21.15 -4.31
CA GLY A 469 25.40 21.62 -2.94
C GLY A 469 25.78 23.07 -2.68
N LEU A 470 25.63 23.43 -1.41
CA LEU A 470 25.96 24.73 -0.84
C LEU A 470 26.83 24.53 0.39
N SER A 471 27.96 25.23 0.47
CA SER A 471 28.83 25.11 1.65
C SER A 471 28.07 25.33 2.96
N ALA A 472 28.42 24.57 4.01
CA ALA A 472 27.80 24.72 5.34
C ALA A 472 27.93 26.15 5.92
N ARG A 473 28.79 27.02 5.37
CA ARG A 473 28.84 28.46 5.68
C ARG A 473 27.71 29.24 5.00
N ILE A 474 27.36 28.92 3.76
CA ILE A 474 26.25 29.54 3.02
C ILE A 474 24.92 29.15 3.66
N ILE A 475 24.71 27.86 3.93
CA ILE A 475 23.50 27.34 4.60
C ILE A 475 23.30 28.03 5.95
N ARG A 476 24.33 28.03 6.81
CA ARG A 476 24.26 28.73 8.11
C ARG A 476 24.00 30.22 7.96
N LYS A 477 24.59 30.91 6.98
CA LYS A 477 24.38 32.35 6.75
C LYS A 477 22.94 32.68 6.35
N ALA A 478 22.28 31.82 5.59
CA ALA A 478 20.86 31.98 5.27
C ALA A 478 20.02 31.89 6.56
N LEU A 479 20.13 30.76 7.26
CA LEU A 479 19.37 30.49 8.50
C LEU A 479 19.66 31.48 9.63
N SER A 480 20.90 31.98 9.76
CA SER A 480 21.29 32.94 10.80
C SER A 480 20.83 34.38 10.55
N SER A 481 20.14 34.66 9.43
CA SER A 481 19.61 35.99 9.13
C SER A 481 18.35 36.34 9.93
N MET A 482 17.77 35.36 10.62
CA MET A 482 16.62 35.49 11.52
C MET A 482 16.99 36.19 12.82
N VAL A 483 16.37 37.35 13.07
CA VAL A 483 16.19 37.88 14.43
C VAL A 483 14.88 37.29 14.96
N PRO A 484 14.84 36.67 16.15
CA PRO A 484 13.59 36.18 16.73
C PRO A 484 12.57 37.32 16.84
N ALA A 485 11.36 37.12 16.31
CA ALA A 485 10.31 38.12 16.34
C ALA A 485 9.82 38.35 17.77
N SER A 486 10.43 39.29 18.49
CA SER A 486 9.94 39.76 19.77
C SER A 486 8.61 40.50 19.57
N SER A 487 7.62 40.16 20.39
CA SER A 487 6.32 40.84 20.51
C SER A 487 5.51 41.01 19.21
N ARG A 488 4.84 39.94 18.78
CA ARG A 488 3.49 40.06 18.18
C ARG A 488 2.54 39.10 18.88
N GLN A 489 1.69 39.66 19.75
CA GLN A 489 0.49 39.00 20.21
C GLN A 489 -0.55 39.18 19.11
N ASP A 490 -0.78 38.17 18.28
CA ASP A 490 -2.08 37.88 17.65
C ASP A 490 -2.02 36.56 16.85
N GLU A 491 -3.15 35.84 16.86
CA GLU A 491 -3.54 34.72 15.97
C GLU A 491 -2.68 33.43 15.92
N THR A 492 -3.07 32.46 16.77
CA THR A 492 -2.69 31.02 16.77
C THR A 492 -1.21 30.68 17.04
N PRO A 493 -0.90 29.63 17.83
CA PRO A 493 0.48 29.30 18.21
C PRO A 493 1.38 28.86 17.04
N TYR A 494 0.80 28.39 15.93
CA TYR A 494 1.53 27.82 14.78
C TYR A 494 1.80 28.84 13.64
N ALA A 495 1.08 29.96 13.59
CA ALA A 495 1.26 30.97 12.55
C ALA A 495 2.68 31.58 12.45
N PRO A 496 3.32 32.02 13.56
CA PRO A 496 4.70 32.53 13.48
C PRO A 496 5.67 31.42 13.06
N GLN A 497 5.53 30.21 13.59
CA GLN A 497 6.41 29.07 13.28
C GLN A 497 6.37 28.71 11.79
N TYR A 498 5.17 28.58 11.22
CA TYR A 498 5.00 28.29 9.78
C TYR A 498 5.61 29.37 8.89
N ARG A 499 5.43 30.65 9.27
CA ARG A 499 6.02 31.78 8.54
C ARG A 499 7.54 31.74 8.56
N ASP A 500 8.15 31.49 9.71
CA ASP A 500 9.60 31.49 9.86
C ASP A 500 10.23 30.33 9.09
N VAL A 501 9.61 29.15 9.12
CA VAL A 501 9.95 28.01 8.24
C VAL A 501 9.90 28.39 6.76
N CYS A 502 8.81 29.02 6.29
CA CYS A 502 8.67 29.44 4.90
C CYS A 502 9.78 30.42 4.46
N ILE A 503 10.17 31.36 5.34
CA ILE A 503 11.24 32.31 5.04
C ILE A 503 12.59 31.60 5.00
N CYS A 504 12.89 30.70 5.94
CA CYS A 504 14.10 29.87 5.91
C CYS A 504 14.21 29.06 4.61
N VAL A 505 13.11 28.42 4.16
CA VAL A 505 13.04 27.73 2.87
C VAL A 505 13.33 28.69 1.70
N ALA A 506 12.63 29.83 1.62
CA ALA A 506 12.83 30.79 0.53
C ALA A 506 14.27 31.33 0.47
N GLN A 507 14.89 31.59 1.63
CA GLN A 507 16.29 32.04 1.72
C GLN A 507 17.28 30.96 1.29
N LEU A 508 17.05 29.69 1.65
CA LEU A 508 17.89 28.57 1.21
C LEU A 508 17.78 28.35 -0.31
N LEU A 509 16.57 28.41 -0.88
CA LEU A 509 16.34 28.28 -2.33
C LEU A 509 17.02 29.41 -3.13
N ASP A 510 16.98 30.66 -2.65
CA ASP A 510 17.75 31.77 -3.25
C ASP A 510 19.28 31.62 -3.07
N LYS A 511 19.79 30.73 -2.21
CA LYS A 511 21.23 30.41 -2.20
C LYS A 511 21.59 29.34 -3.23
N VAL A 512 20.63 28.52 -3.69
CA VAL A 512 20.82 27.59 -4.82
C VAL A 512 20.89 28.35 -6.14
N GLU A 513 19.98 29.29 -6.37
CA GLU A 513 19.88 30.04 -7.63
C GLU A 513 19.63 31.54 -7.35
N SER A 514 20.71 32.29 -7.11
CA SER A 514 20.62 33.63 -6.54
C SER A 514 20.35 34.71 -7.58
N GLU A 515 19.06 35.05 -7.72
CA GLU A 515 18.59 36.21 -8.52
C GLU A 515 17.44 36.96 -7.84
N VAL A 516 16.65 36.29 -7.00
CA VAL A 516 15.52 36.92 -6.30
C VAL A 516 16.04 37.44 -4.97
N GLY A 517 16.33 38.75 -4.87
CA GLY A 517 16.85 39.35 -3.64
C GLY A 517 15.94 39.15 -2.43
N THR A 518 16.14 38.07 -1.66
CA THR A 518 15.26 37.63 -0.58
C THR A 518 15.31 38.53 0.67
N GLY A 519 16.14 39.58 0.67
CA GLY A 519 16.32 40.53 1.78
C GLY A 519 15.06 41.27 2.22
N GLU A 520 14.03 41.37 1.37
CA GLU A 520 12.76 42.02 1.69
C GLU A 520 11.71 41.06 2.31
N LEU A 521 11.92 39.74 2.27
CA LEU A 521 10.94 38.75 2.72
C LEU A 521 10.71 38.76 4.25
N THR A 522 11.65 39.26 5.04
CA THR A 522 11.58 39.27 6.51
C THR A 522 10.36 40.00 7.05
N ASN A 523 9.80 40.96 6.31
CA ASN A 523 8.57 41.69 6.65
C ASN A 523 7.36 41.33 5.77
N ALA A 524 7.51 40.42 4.81
CA ALA A 524 6.45 40.06 3.86
C ALA A 524 5.34 39.21 4.52
N PRO A 525 4.08 39.29 4.04
CA PRO A 525 3.01 38.38 4.43
C PRO A 525 3.28 36.96 3.90
N VAL A 526 2.77 35.95 4.61
CA VAL A 526 3.01 34.52 4.30
C VAL A 526 2.64 34.16 2.85
N ALA A 527 1.54 34.70 2.31
CA ALA A 527 1.14 34.49 0.93
C ALA A 527 2.18 34.98 -0.11
N GLN A 528 2.91 36.06 0.20
CA GLN A 528 4.01 36.55 -0.66
C GLN A 528 5.25 35.67 -0.54
N VAL A 529 5.55 35.16 0.68
CA VAL A 529 6.66 34.23 0.92
C VAL A 529 6.41 32.90 0.19
N THR A 530 5.24 32.28 0.34
CA THR A 530 4.90 31.02 -0.36
C THR A 530 4.78 31.19 -1.87
N LYS A 531 4.37 32.37 -2.37
CA LYS A 531 4.46 32.71 -3.80
C LYS A 531 5.91 32.79 -4.28
N CYS A 532 6.82 33.33 -3.47
CA CYS A 532 8.26 33.35 -3.76
C CYS A 532 8.86 31.93 -3.81
N ILE A 533 8.50 31.05 -2.87
CA ILE A 533 8.92 29.64 -2.88
C ILE A 533 8.48 28.96 -4.19
N ARG A 534 7.19 29.06 -4.56
CA ARG A 534 6.67 28.48 -5.82
C ARG A 534 7.40 29.05 -7.06
N LEU A 535 7.73 30.34 -7.06
CA LEU A 535 8.48 30.98 -8.16
C LEU A 535 9.90 30.42 -8.25
N LEU A 536 10.62 30.31 -7.14
CA LEU A 536 11.98 29.73 -7.11
C LEU A 536 11.95 28.27 -7.61
N LEU A 537 11.05 27.43 -7.08
CA LEU A 537 10.91 26.01 -7.47
C LEU A 537 10.38 25.78 -8.90
N SER A 538 10.03 26.84 -9.64
CA SER A 538 9.67 26.76 -11.07
C SER A 538 10.85 26.92 -12.02
N ARG A 539 12.04 27.26 -11.49
CA ARG A 539 13.23 27.59 -12.27
C ARG A 539 14.03 26.36 -12.71
N PRO A 540 14.90 26.48 -13.74
CA PRO A 540 15.66 25.35 -14.27
C PRO A 540 16.56 24.65 -13.25
N ALA A 541 17.12 25.35 -12.25
CA ALA A 541 17.96 24.72 -11.22
C ALA A 541 17.21 23.70 -10.34
N PHE A 542 15.88 23.71 -10.35
CA PHE A 542 15.03 22.79 -9.58
C PHE A 542 14.32 21.75 -10.47
N ASN A 543 14.79 21.51 -11.69
CA ASN A 543 14.33 20.38 -12.48
C ASN A 543 14.79 19.03 -11.87
N SER A 544 14.16 17.92 -12.26
CA SER A 544 14.41 16.56 -11.75
C SER A 544 15.77 15.93 -12.11
N GLN A 545 16.56 16.61 -12.94
CA GLN A 545 17.96 16.27 -13.21
C GLN A 545 18.90 17.04 -12.28
N ALA A 546 18.57 18.30 -11.97
CA ALA A 546 19.41 19.22 -11.21
C ALA A 546 19.12 19.28 -9.70
N PHE A 547 17.99 18.73 -9.25
CA PHE A 547 17.54 18.75 -7.85
C PHE A 547 16.62 17.55 -7.55
N ASP A 548 16.53 17.10 -6.29
CA ASP A 548 15.67 15.96 -5.94
C ASP A 548 14.17 16.32 -6.11
N ALA A 549 13.49 15.56 -6.95
CA ALA A 549 12.09 15.80 -7.30
C ALA A 549 11.12 15.60 -6.11
N GLY A 550 11.40 14.67 -5.20
CA GLY A 550 10.64 14.44 -3.98
C GLY A 550 10.85 15.56 -2.95
N VAL A 551 12.07 16.04 -2.76
CA VAL A 551 12.36 17.22 -1.94
C VAL A 551 11.63 18.44 -2.51
N ARG A 552 11.73 18.68 -3.82
CA ARG A 552 10.98 19.76 -4.49
C ARG A 552 9.47 19.63 -4.29
N TYR A 553 8.91 18.43 -4.41
CA TYR A 553 7.49 18.19 -4.21
C TYR A 553 7.06 18.53 -2.77
N ARG A 554 7.83 18.09 -1.76
CA ARG A 554 7.57 18.42 -0.35
C ARG A 554 7.61 19.94 -0.09
N LEU A 555 8.50 20.68 -0.75
CA LEU A 555 8.57 22.13 -0.65
C LEU A 555 7.40 22.85 -1.36
N LEU A 556 6.86 22.27 -2.44
CA LEU A 556 5.60 22.73 -3.03
C LEU A 556 4.42 22.46 -2.08
N SER A 557 4.35 21.28 -1.45
CA SER A 557 3.33 20.96 -0.43
C SER A 557 3.41 21.92 0.76
N LEU A 558 4.61 22.28 1.21
CA LEU A 558 4.83 23.27 2.27
C LEU A 558 4.29 24.66 1.90
N ALA A 559 4.44 25.07 0.64
CA ALA A 559 3.92 26.35 0.14
C ALA A 559 2.38 26.33 -0.04
N GLU A 560 1.77 25.16 -0.20
CA GLU A 560 0.34 24.94 -0.44
C GLU A 560 -0.47 24.77 0.87
N PHE A 561 -0.02 23.88 1.76
CA PHE A 561 -0.77 23.47 2.95
C PHE A 561 -0.34 24.24 4.20
N SER A 562 -0.98 25.39 4.47
CA SER A 562 -0.65 26.22 5.63
C SER A 562 -1.10 25.60 6.96
N SER A 563 -0.13 25.20 7.80
CA SER A 563 -0.43 24.72 9.17
C SER A 563 -1.03 25.81 10.07
N ALA A 564 -0.80 27.09 9.75
CA ALA A 564 -1.45 28.23 10.40
C ALA A 564 -2.96 28.29 10.13
N GLN A 565 -3.38 28.05 8.89
CA GLN A 565 -4.80 28.10 8.47
C GLN A 565 -5.56 26.84 8.92
N LEU A 566 -4.93 25.67 8.76
CA LEU A 566 -5.48 24.38 9.14
C LEU A 566 -5.46 24.16 10.67
N GLY A 567 -4.57 24.83 11.40
CA GLY A 567 -4.46 24.73 12.87
C GLY A 567 -3.84 23.42 13.38
N LEU A 568 -3.24 22.62 12.50
CA LEU A 568 -2.75 21.27 12.81
C LEU A 568 -1.29 21.29 13.27
N GLY A 569 -1.06 20.93 14.54
CA GLY A 569 0.26 20.82 15.16
C GLY A 569 1.21 19.84 14.45
N PRO A 570 0.79 18.60 14.12
CA PRO A 570 1.64 17.64 13.39
C PRO A 570 2.07 18.14 12.01
N LEU A 571 1.23 18.92 11.31
CA LEU A 571 1.58 19.52 10.03
C LEU A 571 2.68 20.59 10.18
N ALA A 572 2.66 21.38 11.25
CA ALA A 572 3.75 22.31 11.55
C ALA A 572 5.07 21.57 11.82
N GLN A 573 5.02 20.39 12.45
CA GLN A 573 6.20 19.53 12.67
C GLN A 573 6.71 18.91 11.35
N LEU A 574 5.82 18.49 10.45
CA LEU A 574 6.16 18.00 9.10
C LEU A 574 6.76 19.08 8.18
N HIS A 575 6.45 20.36 8.43
CA HIS A 575 7.06 21.51 7.76
C HIS A 575 8.38 21.97 8.40
N GLN A 576 8.66 21.56 9.64
CA GLN A 576 9.95 21.77 10.31
C GLN A 576 10.95 20.64 9.98
N GLU A 577 10.49 19.39 9.94
CA GLU A 577 10.96 18.43 8.93
C GLU A 577 10.62 18.99 7.52
N THR A 578 11.04 18.42 6.39
CA THR A 578 11.07 19.12 5.09
C THR A 578 12.10 20.27 5.06
N LEU A 579 12.09 21.22 6.01
CA LEU A 579 13.17 22.21 6.18
C LEU A 579 14.47 21.55 6.66
N PHE A 580 14.42 20.63 7.63
CA PHE A 580 15.60 19.84 8.01
C PHE A 580 16.08 18.93 6.88
N SER A 581 15.19 18.19 6.21
CA SER A 581 15.53 17.44 4.99
C SER A 581 16.17 18.31 3.90
N LEU A 582 15.64 19.51 3.64
CA LEU A 582 16.24 20.47 2.70
C LEU A 582 17.63 20.92 3.18
N GLN A 583 17.79 21.28 4.45
CA GLN A 583 19.09 21.66 5.00
C GLN A 583 20.13 20.54 4.87
N TYR A 584 19.69 19.29 5.01
CA TYR A 584 20.53 18.10 4.82
C TYR A 584 20.92 17.92 3.35
N HIS A 585 19.94 17.84 2.44
CA HIS A 585 20.13 17.71 0.98
C HIS A 585 21.02 18.81 0.37
N LEU A 586 21.02 20.01 0.95
CA LEU A 586 21.85 21.13 0.48
C LEU A 586 23.35 21.00 0.83
N GLN A 587 23.78 20.08 1.71
CA GLN A 587 25.16 20.04 2.19
C GLN A 587 26.15 19.42 1.19
N PRO A 588 27.37 19.98 1.05
CA PRO A 588 28.39 19.44 0.15
C PRO A 588 28.92 18.14 0.74
N GLY A 589 28.65 17.05 0.04
CA GLY A 589 28.94 15.72 0.54
C GLY A 589 27.75 14.79 0.40
N GLU A 590 26.50 15.28 0.43
CA GLU A 590 25.31 14.46 0.13
C GLU A 590 25.03 14.35 -1.38
N HIS A 591 26.08 14.45 -2.21
CA HIS A 591 25.96 14.48 -3.67
C HIS A 591 26.44 13.18 -4.27
N HIS A 592 25.47 12.44 -4.77
CA HIS A 592 25.70 11.19 -5.47
C HIS A 592 25.43 11.45 -6.95
N SER A 593 26.52 11.58 -7.70
CA SER A 593 26.48 11.50 -9.15
C SER A 593 26.19 10.07 -9.62
N PHE A 594 26.30 9.06 -8.75
CA PHE A 594 25.81 7.70 -9.02
C PHE A 594 25.41 6.93 -7.76
N HIS A 595 24.53 5.95 -7.93
CA HIS A 595 24.04 5.03 -6.92
C HIS A 595 24.17 3.58 -7.43
N LEU A 596 24.83 2.74 -6.63
CA LEU A 596 24.99 1.30 -6.85
C LEU A 596 24.10 0.55 -5.86
N TYR A 597 23.22 -0.33 -6.34
CA TYR A 597 22.40 -1.19 -5.47
C TYR A 597 22.22 -2.60 -6.04
N PRO A 598 21.98 -3.62 -5.18
CA PRO A 598 21.57 -4.95 -5.61
C PRO A 598 20.20 -4.93 -6.30
N GLU A 599 20.15 -5.37 -7.55
CA GLU A 599 18.93 -5.51 -8.36
C GLU A 599 18.34 -6.92 -8.24
N SER A 600 19.19 -7.94 -8.20
CA SER A 600 18.75 -9.33 -7.96
C SER A 600 19.83 -10.17 -7.28
N VAL A 601 19.39 -11.25 -6.62
CA VAL A 601 20.26 -12.28 -6.04
C VAL A 601 19.80 -13.65 -6.54
N ARG A 602 20.65 -14.36 -7.27
CA ARG A 602 20.43 -15.73 -7.74
C ARG A 602 21.18 -16.71 -6.85
N MET A 603 20.45 -17.57 -6.14
CA MET A 603 21.04 -18.66 -5.37
C MET A 603 21.57 -19.73 -6.34
N LEU A 604 22.77 -20.27 -6.07
CA LEU A 604 23.38 -21.32 -6.89
C LEU A 604 23.39 -22.65 -6.14
N GLY A 605 23.17 -23.75 -6.87
CA GLY A 605 23.46 -25.11 -6.40
C GLY A 605 22.25 -26.00 -6.11
N PRO A 606 22.47 -27.33 -6.03
CA PRO A 606 21.41 -28.33 -6.10
C PRO A 606 20.52 -28.44 -4.85
N SER A 607 20.96 -27.93 -3.69
CA SER A 607 20.16 -27.94 -2.45
C SER A 607 19.06 -26.87 -2.41
N GLN A 608 19.01 -25.96 -3.40
CA GLN A 608 18.12 -24.79 -3.44
C GLN A 608 18.14 -23.97 -2.13
N PRO A 609 19.32 -23.51 -1.69
CA PRO A 609 19.45 -22.73 -0.46
C PRO A 609 18.67 -21.42 -0.59
N ARG A 610 18.03 -21.00 0.50
CA ARG A 610 17.12 -19.85 0.51
C ARG A 610 17.85 -18.59 0.97
N LEU A 611 17.66 -17.49 0.26
CA LEU A 611 17.94 -16.15 0.78
C LEU A 611 16.84 -15.80 1.79
N LEU A 612 17.25 -15.41 3.01
CA LEU A 612 16.36 -15.08 4.11
C LEU A 612 16.19 -13.57 4.28
N SER A 613 17.26 -12.80 4.10
CA SER A 613 17.24 -11.33 4.14
C SER A 613 18.50 -10.72 3.54
N VAL A 614 18.40 -9.51 3.01
CA VAL A 614 19.56 -8.65 2.71
C VAL A 614 19.37 -7.32 3.45
N LEU A 615 20.36 -6.96 4.26
CA LEU A 615 20.28 -5.85 5.22
C LEU A 615 21.35 -4.82 4.92
N SER A 616 21.01 -3.53 4.95
CA SER A 616 22.03 -2.48 5.01
C SER A 616 22.61 -2.43 6.42
N THR A 617 23.92 -2.56 6.55
CA THR A 617 24.59 -2.60 7.85
C THR A 617 24.97 -1.21 8.37
N ARG A 618 25.18 -0.25 7.46
CA ARG A 618 25.64 1.12 7.78
C ARG A 618 24.77 2.21 7.15
N GLY A 619 23.81 1.85 6.29
CA GLY A 619 23.10 2.79 5.42
C GLY A 619 23.95 3.25 4.24
N PRO A 620 23.36 4.02 3.31
CA PRO A 620 24.08 4.68 2.24
C PRO A 620 25.00 5.77 2.82
N VAL A 621 26.27 5.77 2.42
CA VAL A 621 27.28 6.77 2.79
C VAL A 621 27.84 7.41 1.52
N ALA A 622 27.96 8.74 1.52
CA ALA A 622 28.49 9.46 0.39
C ALA A 622 30.03 9.44 0.34
N ILE A 623 30.60 8.94 -0.75
CA ILE A 623 32.05 8.86 -0.96
C ILE A 623 32.36 9.14 -2.45
N ASP A 624 33.34 10.01 -2.73
CA ASP A 624 33.88 10.30 -4.07
C ASP A 624 32.82 10.54 -5.18
N ASN A 625 31.75 11.28 -4.83
CA ASN A 625 30.57 11.58 -5.68
C ASN A 625 29.66 10.36 -5.99
N GLY A 626 29.70 9.30 -5.20
CA GLY A 626 28.82 8.14 -5.27
C GLY A 626 28.15 7.79 -3.95
N VAL A 627 27.26 6.81 -3.96
CA VAL A 627 26.79 6.09 -2.77
C VAL A 627 27.64 4.82 -2.57
N GLU A 628 28.19 4.64 -1.37
CA GLU A 628 28.72 3.37 -0.87
C GLU A 628 27.75 2.82 0.18
N GLU A 629 27.31 1.56 0.05
CA GLU A 629 26.42 0.90 1.02
C GLU A 629 26.88 -0.54 1.29
N ASP A 630 27.05 -0.88 2.57
CA ASP A 630 27.54 -2.19 3.03
C ASP A 630 26.36 -3.15 3.30
N PHE A 631 26.16 -4.15 2.44
CA PHE A 631 25.07 -5.15 2.57
C PHE A 631 25.51 -6.46 3.25
N SER A 632 24.70 -6.95 4.18
CA SER A 632 24.83 -8.30 4.77
C SER A 632 23.74 -9.22 4.25
N PHE A 633 24.14 -10.40 3.80
CA PHE A 633 23.27 -11.42 3.21
C PHE A 633 23.08 -12.56 4.21
N LYS A 634 21.83 -12.90 4.53
CA LYS A 634 21.48 -14.03 5.39
C LYS A 634 20.82 -15.11 4.55
N THR A 635 21.31 -16.34 4.68
CA THR A 635 20.90 -17.51 3.91
C THR A 635 20.51 -18.65 4.85
N SER A 636 19.85 -19.71 4.34
CA SER A 636 19.47 -20.87 5.15
C SER A 636 20.66 -21.76 5.54
N GLU A 637 21.70 -21.80 4.70
CA GLU A 637 22.89 -22.64 4.84
C GLU A 637 24.06 -22.01 4.06
N ALA A 638 25.29 -22.46 4.34
CA ALA A 638 26.49 -22.02 3.62
C ALA A 638 26.37 -22.30 2.11
N THR A 639 26.59 -21.30 1.27
CA THR A 639 26.28 -21.38 -0.18
C THR A 639 27.03 -20.34 -1.02
N SER A 640 27.13 -20.59 -2.32
CA SER A 640 27.41 -19.57 -3.34
C SER A 640 26.12 -18.94 -3.86
N PHE A 641 26.19 -17.68 -4.29
CA PHE A 641 25.12 -16.98 -5.00
C PHE A 641 25.70 -15.89 -5.90
N LEU A 642 24.94 -15.48 -6.93
CA LEU A 642 25.27 -14.33 -7.77
C LEU A 642 24.45 -13.12 -7.32
N VAL A 643 25.10 -11.97 -7.19
CA VAL A 643 24.44 -10.68 -6.96
C VAL A 643 24.56 -9.87 -8.26
N GLN A 644 23.42 -9.50 -8.83
CA GLN A 644 23.33 -8.55 -9.93
C GLN A 644 23.22 -7.14 -9.33
N LEU A 645 24.11 -6.24 -9.76
CA LEU A 645 24.12 -4.84 -9.35
C LEU A 645 23.63 -3.95 -10.49
N ARG A 646 22.96 -2.86 -10.12
CA ARG A 646 22.59 -1.78 -11.05
C ARG A 646 23.25 -0.48 -10.61
N CYS A 647 23.88 0.20 -11.56
CA CYS A 647 24.50 1.50 -11.38
C CYS A 647 23.69 2.56 -12.13
N LEU A 648 23.05 3.46 -11.40
CA LEU A 648 22.42 4.67 -11.94
C LEU A 648 23.40 5.82 -11.79
N ARG A 649 23.76 6.52 -12.88
CA ARG A 649 24.70 7.65 -12.88
C ARG A 649 24.11 8.88 -13.57
N TYR A 650 24.54 10.06 -13.16
CA TYR A 650 24.39 11.31 -13.91
C TYR A 650 25.73 11.69 -14.56
N GLU A 651 25.70 11.99 -15.86
CA GLU A 651 26.84 12.50 -16.62
C GLU A 651 26.52 13.91 -17.15
N ALA A 652 27.42 14.86 -16.87
CA ALA A 652 27.27 16.25 -17.29
C ALA A 652 27.16 16.34 -18.83
N GLY A 653 26.05 16.93 -19.31
CA GLY A 653 25.78 17.12 -20.74
C GLY A 653 25.17 15.91 -21.46
N LYS A 654 25.12 14.71 -20.85
CA LYS A 654 24.43 13.54 -21.41
C LYS A 654 23.18 13.11 -20.62
N GLY A 655 23.05 13.54 -19.36
CA GLY A 655 21.88 13.25 -18.51
C GLY A 655 22.07 12.01 -17.65
N ARG A 656 21.00 11.24 -17.41
CA ARG A 656 21.06 9.98 -16.66
C ARG A 656 21.58 8.85 -17.56
N LEU A 657 22.48 8.01 -17.04
CA LEU A 657 23.14 6.90 -17.70
C LEU A 657 23.09 5.66 -16.79
N GLU A 658 22.78 4.49 -17.36
CA GLU A 658 22.94 3.20 -16.67
C GLU A 658 24.29 2.57 -17.03
N VAL A 659 25.07 2.15 -16.02
CA VAL A 659 26.29 1.35 -16.24
C VAL A 659 26.00 -0.11 -15.91
N ARG A 660 26.32 -1.02 -16.83
CA ARG A 660 26.13 -2.48 -16.71
C ARG A 660 27.44 -3.27 -16.84
N GLU A 661 28.57 -2.59 -16.67
CA GLU A 661 29.92 -3.17 -16.69
C GLU A 661 30.41 -3.49 -15.26
N PRO A 662 31.26 -4.52 -15.07
CA PRO A 662 31.66 -5.53 -16.05
C PRO A 662 30.50 -6.47 -16.41
N CYS A 663 30.30 -6.72 -17.71
CA CYS A 663 29.14 -7.47 -18.18
C CYS A 663 29.28 -8.99 -17.96
N CYS A 664 28.27 -9.57 -17.34
CA CYS A 664 28.04 -10.99 -17.20
C CYS A 664 27.11 -11.48 -18.33
N VAL A 665 27.43 -12.64 -18.89
CA VAL A 665 26.62 -13.32 -19.90
C VAL A 665 26.36 -14.76 -19.44
N LEU A 666 25.09 -15.15 -19.45
CA LEU A 666 24.65 -16.52 -19.24
C LEU A 666 24.71 -17.28 -20.57
N ALA A 667 25.56 -18.31 -20.63
CA ALA A 667 25.51 -19.34 -21.65
C ALA A 667 24.57 -20.47 -21.19
N CYS A 668 23.46 -20.69 -21.89
CA CYS A 668 22.41 -21.65 -21.52
C CYS A 668 22.17 -22.72 -22.59
N HIS A 669 21.64 -23.88 -22.18
CA HIS A 669 21.64 -25.15 -22.93
C HIS A 669 23.06 -25.66 -23.26
N LEU A 670 24.05 -25.28 -22.43
CA LEU A 670 25.45 -25.61 -22.63
C LEU A 670 25.70 -27.06 -22.17
N ARG A 671 25.75 -28.00 -23.12
CA ARG A 671 26.07 -29.41 -22.82
C ARG A 671 27.53 -29.55 -22.38
N GLU A 672 27.84 -30.67 -21.72
CA GLU A 672 29.16 -30.96 -21.12
C GLU A 672 30.37 -30.63 -22.01
N GLU A 673 30.32 -30.93 -23.32
CA GLU A 673 31.38 -30.58 -24.28
C GLU A 673 31.55 -29.06 -24.47
N GLY A 674 30.44 -28.32 -24.51
CA GLY A 674 30.42 -26.86 -24.54
C GLY A 674 30.92 -26.26 -23.23
N SER A 675 30.51 -26.81 -22.08
CA SER A 675 31.00 -26.39 -20.76
C SER A 675 32.50 -26.66 -20.58
N ARG A 676 33.02 -27.74 -21.20
CA ARG A 676 34.47 -27.96 -21.31
C ARG A 676 35.13 -26.94 -22.24
N ALA A 677 34.51 -26.59 -23.37
CA ALA A 677 35.05 -25.59 -24.30
C ALA A 677 35.11 -24.16 -23.70
N VAL A 678 34.10 -23.73 -22.94
CA VAL A 678 34.11 -22.41 -22.27
C VAL A 678 35.21 -22.30 -21.22
N ARG A 679 35.49 -23.37 -20.46
CA ARG A 679 36.61 -23.40 -19.48
C ARG A 679 38.01 -23.25 -20.09
N TRP A 680 38.16 -23.35 -21.41
CA TRP A 680 39.42 -23.08 -22.11
C TRP A 680 39.55 -21.63 -22.62
N LEU A 681 38.52 -20.80 -22.46
CA LEU A 681 38.56 -19.37 -22.79
C LEU A 681 39.19 -18.57 -21.65
N ALA A 682 39.73 -17.38 -21.96
CA ALA A 682 40.24 -16.44 -20.97
C ALA A 682 39.10 -15.64 -20.29
N VAL A 683 38.25 -16.36 -19.55
CA VAL A 683 37.00 -15.85 -18.94
C VAL A 683 36.88 -16.18 -17.47
N ASP A 684 36.25 -15.27 -16.73
CA ASP A 684 35.82 -15.47 -15.34
C ASP A 684 34.51 -16.28 -15.33
N ILE A 685 34.53 -17.49 -14.75
CA ILE A 685 33.30 -18.29 -14.54
C ILE A 685 32.74 -17.96 -13.14
N LEU A 686 31.64 -17.22 -13.11
CA LEU A 686 30.99 -16.79 -11.87
C LEU A 686 30.14 -17.91 -11.24
N GLY A 687 29.55 -18.78 -12.07
CA GLY A 687 28.72 -19.90 -11.62
C GLY A 687 28.46 -20.92 -12.73
N GLU A 688 28.10 -22.14 -12.34
CA GLU A 688 27.78 -23.25 -13.24
C GLU A 688 26.64 -24.10 -12.64
N GLU A 689 25.67 -24.45 -13.48
CA GLU A 689 24.61 -25.44 -13.25
C GLU A 689 24.53 -26.36 -14.49
N ASP A 690 23.80 -27.48 -14.42
CA ASP A 690 23.88 -28.61 -15.38
C ASP A 690 23.90 -28.22 -16.88
N ASP A 691 23.15 -27.18 -17.29
CA ASP A 691 23.11 -26.66 -18.65
C ASP A 691 23.37 -25.15 -18.77
N LYS A 692 23.90 -24.52 -17.71
CA LYS A 692 24.05 -23.05 -17.58
C LYS A 692 25.43 -22.67 -17.04
N MET A 693 26.03 -21.63 -17.61
CA MET A 693 27.29 -21.07 -17.12
C MET A 693 27.23 -19.54 -17.18
N TRP A 694 27.51 -18.88 -16.06
CA TRP A 694 27.60 -17.42 -15.97
C TRP A 694 29.06 -17.00 -16.14
N VAL A 695 29.31 -16.19 -17.16
CA VAL A 695 30.65 -15.89 -17.68
C VAL A 695 30.86 -14.38 -17.74
N ARG A 696 32.04 -13.92 -17.34
CA ARG A 696 32.48 -12.52 -17.38
C ARG A 696 33.88 -12.45 -18.01
N GLU A 697 34.30 -11.25 -18.39
CA GLU A 697 35.66 -10.97 -18.83
C GLU A 697 36.72 -11.47 -17.83
N GLY A 698 37.69 -12.27 -18.32
CA GLY A 698 38.80 -12.83 -17.55
C GLY A 698 40.19 -12.40 -18.07
N GLY A 699 40.27 -11.25 -18.75
CA GLY A 699 41.53 -10.62 -19.19
C GLY A 699 41.87 -10.70 -20.69
N GLY A 700 41.03 -11.33 -21.53
CA GLY A 700 41.20 -11.36 -22.99
C GLY A 700 40.25 -10.41 -23.72
N SER A 701 40.78 -9.49 -24.55
CA SER A 701 39.99 -8.44 -25.22
C SER A 701 38.98 -8.88 -26.28
N ARG A 702 38.88 -10.20 -26.55
CA ARG A 702 37.94 -10.80 -27.54
C ARG A 702 37.09 -11.92 -26.95
N TRP A 703 36.98 -11.96 -25.62
CA TRP A 703 36.29 -13.02 -24.89
C TRP A 703 34.83 -13.21 -25.31
N ARG A 704 34.14 -12.12 -25.71
CA ARG A 704 32.74 -12.18 -26.17
C ARG A 704 32.62 -12.92 -27.51
N GLU A 705 33.49 -12.63 -28.48
CA GLU A 705 33.47 -13.34 -29.77
C GLU A 705 33.87 -14.81 -29.61
N GLU A 706 34.87 -15.10 -28.79
CA GLU A 706 35.29 -16.48 -28.51
C GLU A 706 34.18 -17.29 -27.82
N LEU A 707 33.47 -16.68 -26.86
CA LEU A 707 32.31 -17.28 -26.20
C LEU A 707 31.14 -17.49 -27.19
N ALA A 708 30.88 -16.52 -28.06
CA ALA A 708 29.85 -16.63 -29.11
C ALA A 708 30.16 -17.77 -30.09
N ASP A 709 31.42 -17.90 -30.53
CA ASP A 709 31.87 -18.99 -31.40
C ASP A 709 31.69 -20.36 -30.72
N VAL A 710 31.99 -20.50 -29.42
CA VAL A 710 31.77 -21.73 -28.65
C VAL A 710 30.27 -22.05 -28.56
N VAL A 711 29.45 -21.08 -28.17
CA VAL A 711 28.00 -21.26 -28.05
C VAL A 711 27.36 -21.63 -29.39
N GLN A 712 27.76 -20.98 -30.49
CA GLN A 712 27.26 -21.30 -31.83
C GLN A 712 27.64 -22.73 -32.24
N ARG A 713 28.90 -23.14 -32.01
CA ARG A 713 29.38 -24.51 -32.30
C ARG A 713 28.60 -25.59 -31.53
N HIS A 714 28.19 -25.30 -30.28
CA HIS A 714 27.48 -26.25 -29.43
C HIS A 714 25.95 -26.07 -29.42
N SER A 715 25.39 -25.21 -30.27
CA SER A 715 23.95 -24.93 -30.37
C SER A 715 23.30 -24.44 -29.06
N ALA A 716 24.10 -23.79 -28.21
CA ALA A 716 23.67 -23.15 -26.97
C ALA A 716 23.09 -21.75 -27.27
N LYS A 717 22.69 -21.02 -26.23
CA LYS A 717 22.25 -19.62 -26.30
C LYS A 717 23.08 -18.74 -25.36
N LEU A 718 23.18 -17.45 -25.69
CA LEU A 718 23.73 -16.41 -24.80
C LEU A 718 22.64 -15.42 -24.42
N GLN A 719 22.66 -14.98 -23.17
CA GLN A 719 21.77 -13.97 -22.59
C GLN A 719 22.61 -13.02 -21.72
N GLU A 720 22.49 -11.71 -21.91
CA GLU A 720 23.15 -10.75 -21.02
C GLU A 720 22.41 -10.67 -19.67
N GLU A 721 23.14 -10.85 -18.56
CA GLU A 721 22.60 -10.78 -17.19
C GLU A 721 23.01 -9.49 -16.47
N GLY A 722 23.65 -8.54 -17.16
CA GLY A 722 24.08 -7.26 -16.58
C GLY A 722 25.37 -7.35 -15.77
N CYS A 723 25.48 -6.61 -14.67
CA CYS A 723 26.69 -6.55 -13.86
C CYS A 723 26.59 -7.53 -12.67
N CYS A 724 27.24 -8.70 -12.76
CA CYS A 724 27.13 -9.76 -11.75
C CYS A 724 28.43 -10.03 -11.00
N PHE A 725 28.29 -10.36 -9.70
CA PHE A 725 29.37 -10.78 -8.82
C PHE A 725 29.00 -12.08 -8.10
N ARG A 726 29.93 -13.03 -8.00
CA ARG A 726 29.78 -14.22 -7.16
C ARG A 726 30.11 -13.86 -5.71
N VAL A 727 29.26 -14.27 -4.78
CA VAL A 727 29.52 -14.28 -3.33
C VAL A 727 29.52 -15.73 -2.88
N THR A 728 30.45 -16.10 -1.99
CA THR A 728 30.53 -17.45 -1.42
C THR A 728 30.61 -17.33 0.09
N SER A 729 29.60 -17.83 0.80
CA SER A 729 29.54 -17.76 2.26
C SER A 729 29.79 -19.16 2.85
N SER A 730 30.82 -19.27 3.70
CA SER A 730 31.13 -20.47 4.49
C SER A 730 30.18 -20.66 5.67
N GLU A 731 29.40 -19.63 6.02
CA GLU A 731 28.39 -19.65 7.09
C GLU A 731 27.02 -19.15 6.57
N PRO A 732 25.90 -19.43 7.28
CA PRO A 732 24.58 -18.93 6.89
C PRO A 732 24.45 -17.40 6.93
N LEU A 733 25.36 -16.70 7.62
CA LEU A 733 25.37 -15.25 7.75
C LEU A 733 26.66 -14.67 7.12
N CYS A 734 26.51 -13.95 6.01
CA CYS A 734 27.62 -13.27 5.37
C CYS A 734 27.79 -11.87 6.00
N LYS A 735 28.81 -11.72 6.85
CA LYS A 735 29.20 -10.48 7.53
C LYS A 735 30.72 -10.27 7.44
N LYS A 736 31.11 -8.99 7.44
CA LYS A 736 32.50 -8.55 7.50
C LYS A 736 32.89 -8.33 8.96
N ASP A 737 33.51 -9.33 9.58
CA ASP A 737 34.11 -9.19 10.91
C ASP A 737 35.48 -8.51 10.83
N GLU A 738 35.75 -7.64 11.81
CA GLU A 738 36.88 -6.71 11.79
C GLU A 738 38.07 -7.14 12.69
N ASN A 739 38.02 -8.36 13.27
CA ASN A 739 39.11 -8.95 14.05
C ASN A 739 39.16 -10.47 13.88
N ASP A 740 40.24 -11.00 13.29
CA ASP A 740 40.95 -12.16 13.86
C ASP A 740 42.35 -12.32 13.22
N LEU A 741 43.35 -12.63 14.05
CA LEU A 741 44.73 -12.91 13.61
C LEU A 741 45.03 -14.41 13.74
N HIS A 742 45.24 -15.12 12.62
CA HIS A 742 46.41 -16.00 12.36
C HIS A 742 46.32 -16.70 10.99
N VAL A 743 47.45 -17.27 10.55
CA VAL A 743 47.84 -17.71 9.18
C VAL A 743 48.09 -19.23 9.23
N PRO A 744 47.79 -20.10 8.22
CA PRO A 744 48.20 -19.92 6.81
C PRO A 744 47.24 -20.32 5.66
N ALA A 745 47.19 -19.42 4.66
CA ALA A 745 47.16 -19.61 3.19
C ALA A 745 46.69 -20.95 2.56
N GLN A 746 45.58 -20.89 1.81
CA GLN A 746 45.50 -21.09 0.34
C GLN A 746 44.02 -21.18 -0.11
N ASN A 747 43.47 -20.07 -0.66
CA ASN A 747 42.41 -19.97 -1.69
C ASN A 747 41.85 -18.53 -1.73
N GLU A 748 41.41 -18.09 -2.91
CA GLU A 748 40.76 -16.78 -3.09
C GLU A 748 39.27 -16.86 -2.71
N GLU A 749 38.98 -16.72 -1.42
CA GLU A 749 37.62 -16.77 -0.86
C GLU A 749 37.10 -15.38 -0.46
N ALA A 750 35.81 -15.11 -0.72
CA ALA A 750 35.21 -13.77 -0.62
C ALA A 750 34.01 -13.75 0.33
N THR A 751 34.20 -13.23 1.55
CA THR A 751 33.24 -13.29 2.68
C THR A 751 32.36 -12.04 2.85
N GLY A 752 32.27 -11.15 1.85
CA GLY A 752 31.38 -9.99 1.89
C GLY A 752 31.51 -9.06 0.69
N VAL A 753 30.48 -8.24 0.45
CA VAL A 753 30.43 -7.25 -0.65
C VAL A 753 30.45 -5.84 -0.06
N GLN A 754 31.47 -5.06 -0.43
CA GLN A 754 31.59 -3.62 -0.16
C GLN A 754 31.85 -2.90 -1.48
N THR A 755 30.89 -2.10 -1.95
CA THR A 755 31.07 -1.22 -3.14
C THR A 755 31.99 -0.06 -2.78
N ARG A 756 33.10 0.18 -3.50
CA ARG A 756 34.05 1.23 -3.12
C ARG A 756 34.70 1.90 -4.31
N CYS A 757 34.47 3.19 -4.48
CA CYS A 757 35.13 3.98 -5.51
C CYS A 757 36.45 4.59 -5.03
N THR A 758 37.36 4.81 -5.98
CA THR A 758 38.60 5.57 -5.77
C THR A 758 38.83 6.46 -6.99
N GLY A 759 38.56 7.76 -6.87
CA GLY A 759 38.74 8.71 -7.96
C GLY A 759 39.98 9.60 -7.80
N ASN A 760 41.03 9.36 -8.58
CA ASN A 760 42.09 10.36 -8.75
C ASN A 760 41.69 11.39 -9.81
N GLY A 761 42.02 12.65 -9.55
CA GLY A 761 41.38 13.82 -10.16
C GLY A 761 41.47 13.97 -11.69
N TRP A 762 40.47 14.67 -12.22
CA TRP A 762 40.49 15.51 -13.43
C TRP A 762 41.20 14.93 -14.66
N GLN A 763 40.38 14.44 -15.62
CA GLN A 763 40.69 13.91 -16.97
C GLN A 763 40.68 12.38 -17.16
N GLY A 764 40.47 11.57 -16.11
CA GLY A 764 40.17 10.13 -16.24
C GLY A 764 38.66 9.82 -16.09
N LEU A 765 38.18 8.79 -16.80
CA LEU A 765 36.93 8.11 -16.41
C LEU A 765 37.12 7.49 -15.02
N PRO A 766 36.12 7.52 -14.12
CA PRO A 766 36.25 6.89 -12.81
C PRO A 766 36.35 5.37 -12.96
N SER A 767 37.41 4.78 -12.42
CA SER A 767 37.54 3.33 -12.27
C SER A 767 36.62 2.84 -11.15
N PHE A 768 35.67 1.99 -11.51
CA PHE A 768 34.70 1.44 -10.57
C PHE A 768 35.28 0.22 -9.84
N GLY A 769 35.38 0.32 -8.51
CA GLY A 769 35.84 -0.77 -7.66
C GLY A 769 34.72 -1.37 -6.81
N ILE A 770 34.81 -2.68 -6.56
CA ILE A 770 34.18 -3.31 -5.40
C ILE A 770 35.31 -3.83 -4.53
N ALA A 771 35.41 -3.32 -3.31
CA ALA A 771 36.41 -3.73 -2.34
C ALA A 771 35.96 -5.01 -1.63
N VAL A 772 35.92 -6.12 -2.37
CA VAL A 772 35.75 -7.47 -1.80
C VAL A 772 37.00 -7.80 -0.99
N ARG A 773 36.95 -7.57 0.33
CA ARG A 773 38.08 -7.85 1.23
C ARG A 773 38.03 -9.29 1.72
N ASN A 774 38.95 -10.11 1.23
CA ASN A 774 39.35 -11.34 1.93
C ASN A 774 40.20 -10.95 3.16
N THR A 775 39.86 -11.46 4.34
CA THR A 775 40.57 -11.16 5.61
C THR A 775 41.98 -11.76 5.67
N GLN A 776 42.32 -12.73 4.81
CA GLN A 776 43.60 -13.43 4.86
C GLN A 776 44.79 -12.70 4.19
N THR A 777 44.56 -11.67 3.38
CA THR A 777 45.63 -10.91 2.71
C THR A 777 45.44 -9.41 2.83
N GLN A 778 46.40 -8.71 3.44
CA GLN A 778 46.44 -7.23 3.51
C GLN A 778 46.83 -6.57 2.17
N GLN A 779 46.47 -7.19 1.04
CA GLN A 779 46.60 -6.60 -0.28
C GLN A 779 45.20 -6.45 -0.88
N PRO A 780 44.81 -5.25 -1.37
CA PRO A 780 43.55 -5.10 -2.06
C PRO A 780 43.62 -5.84 -3.40
N VAL A 781 42.71 -6.79 -3.63
CA VAL A 781 42.42 -7.28 -4.98
C VAL A 781 41.66 -6.15 -5.69
N VAL A 782 42.40 -5.28 -6.36
CA VAL A 782 41.83 -4.20 -7.17
C VAL A 782 41.44 -4.79 -8.52
N GLY A 783 40.15 -5.10 -8.69
CA GLY A 783 39.55 -5.27 -10.01
C GLY A 783 39.50 -3.92 -10.73
N LEU A 784 40.61 -3.50 -11.33
CA LEU A 784 40.67 -2.33 -12.20
C LEU A 784 39.98 -2.65 -13.53
N VAL A 785 38.74 -2.19 -13.68
CA VAL A 785 38.14 -2.02 -15.01
C VAL A 785 38.55 -0.63 -15.52
N GLU A 786 39.57 -0.59 -16.37
CA GLU A 786 39.80 0.57 -17.23
C GLU A 786 38.79 0.52 -18.39
N CYS A 787 37.85 1.46 -18.42
CA CYS A 787 36.97 1.63 -19.57
C CYS A 787 37.79 2.11 -20.78
N GLY A 788 38.26 1.15 -21.59
CA GLY A 788 39.13 1.38 -22.74
C GLY A 788 38.43 2.11 -23.89
N GLY A 789 38.46 3.44 -23.85
CA GLY A 789 38.09 4.28 -24.98
C GLY A 789 39.24 4.37 -25.99
N THR A 790 39.15 3.65 -27.11
CA THR A 790 40.05 3.84 -28.25
C THR A 790 39.78 5.19 -28.93
N GLY A 791 40.52 6.22 -28.52
CA GLY A 791 40.56 7.53 -29.18
C GLY A 791 41.87 7.69 -29.96
N GLU A 792 41.76 7.86 -31.27
CA GLU A 792 42.93 8.00 -32.17
C GLU A 792 43.70 9.31 -31.93
N THR A 793 44.98 9.29 -32.32
CA THR A 793 45.94 10.37 -32.10
C THR A 793 45.83 11.49 -33.14
N GLU A 794 45.36 12.67 -32.74
CA GLU A 794 45.77 13.98 -33.25
C GLU A 794 45.77 14.95 -32.04
N GLY A 795 46.72 15.84 -31.79
CA GLY A 795 47.87 16.25 -32.58
C GLY A 795 47.83 17.73 -32.95
N GLU A 796 48.00 18.66 -31.99
CA GLU A 796 48.78 19.90 -32.19
C GLU A 796 48.91 20.80 -30.94
N ALA A 797 50.18 21.12 -30.70
CA ALA A 797 50.86 21.99 -29.75
C ALA A 797 50.35 23.44 -29.47
N LEU A 798 50.73 23.94 -28.28
CA LEU A 798 51.02 25.35 -27.88
C LEU A 798 49.81 26.33 -27.80
N THR A 799 49.72 27.23 -26.81
CA THR A 799 50.74 27.81 -25.91
C THR A 799 50.19 28.06 -24.51
#